data_AF-A0A2G5UIY2-F1
#
_entry.id   AF-A0A2G5UIY2-F1
#
_cell.length_a   1.000
_cell.length_b   1.000
_cell.length_c   1.000
_cell.angle_alpha   90.00
_cell.angle_beta   90.00
_cell.angle_gamma   90.00
#
_symmetry.space_group_name_H-M   'P 1'
#
loop_
_entity.id
_entity.type
_entity.pdbx_description
1 polymer ?
#
loop_
_entity_poly.entity_id
_entity_poly.type
_entity_poly.pdbx_seq_one_letter_code
_entity_poly.pdbx_strand_id
1 'polypeptide(L)'
;MPSFFTDMTDQRFPFRRLPDDLCPVVLKTMDLPEIMAYSFVSKKSHSMVTALRLPVSLVQITMKTRPVIVAYIGGTNMKFDLNMHENNGRMVNLNDLPVNVNVTCNHNMAVGFREISLTWSNQGMRLGEWVQHLCSIFHYERCSIADFHVREIEMSVLSLQNTFTQILSVNIIFRQEEEANKHDILSAQNILKVFLNNTYVRLHHIPFQQHFSIQHIAMGNLIELYMCSPRNFRVDDLLTINAERVVILGISIQYQISLHDMNRFFNLWKKGSNRNLKELVMSWDTETIPDWKILLKGLQATDVGAEMTQSRFPFQRLPYDLRSEVLKTMELHEIIIYSLVSKKACSMVKTLCLPITSARVTMWSHPSVLFQIGSISINVILSLLKDAGSITRLENVHRFYFDISTTDKTTYGSKLPLVFRPKQIMTLGQWIQRICSIAHNDTTYSVAVIMEKIEFEVESLRNIFPKIRNIEINYLEHLHYHNRHRLDLPNEKDIASFQNVLKAFLPSVEKLTLQCGPLLDNLSIQQIGMTNLKELKMYSPRNLRVEDLFTFNVNNCFIEASEISLRDLNRFFKLWIKGSNPKMKKLNICWYTNTIPEWNVLFKGLKAEEVEEEGSRKYVIQNCRKVCAKIECMTTQRFPLHRLSDDLRSEVLKIMELHEIIAYSFVSVESSHKGSVGFPESTLRE
;
A
#
# COMPACT_ATOMS: atom_id res chain seq x y z
N MET A 1 33.30 -2.32 10.84
CA MET A 1 32.52 -1.37 11.65
C MET A 1 31.53 -2.16 12.49
N PRO A 2 31.36 -1.90 13.79
CA PRO A 2 30.40 -2.63 14.60
C PRO A 2 28.98 -2.19 14.20
N SER A 3 28.19 -3.14 13.72
CA SER A 3 26.76 -2.96 13.44
C SER A 3 26.02 -2.79 14.77
N PHE A 4 25.51 -1.59 15.05
CA PHE A 4 24.65 -1.31 16.20
C PHE A 4 23.30 -2.01 16.00
N PHE A 5 23.18 -3.27 16.43
CA PHE A 5 21.89 -3.93 16.57
C PHE A 5 21.18 -3.37 17.81
N THR A 6 19.90 -3.02 17.71
CA THR A 6 19.10 -2.77 18.92
C THR A 6 18.83 -4.11 19.60
N ASP A 7 19.50 -4.34 20.73
CA ASP A 7 19.17 -5.46 21.60
C ASP A 7 17.77 -5.25 22.19
N MET A 8 16.84 -6.15 21.88
CA MET A 8 15.46 -6.10 22.38
C MET A 8 15.35 -6.47 23.86
N THR A 9 16.41 -7.08 24.43
CA THR A 9 16.49 -7.38 25.86
C THR A 9 16.94 -6.18 26.68
N ASP A 10 17.53 -5.18 26.03
CA ASP A 10 17.95 -3.90 26.60
C ASP A 10 16.72 -2.97 26.72
N GLN A 11 15.72 -3.44 27.47
CA GLN A 11 14.52 -2.69 27.80
C GLN A 11 14.94 -1.47 28.63
N ARG A 12 14.92 -0.28 28.01
CA ARG A 12 15.16 0.99 28.72
C ARG A 12 14.07 1.34 29.74
N PHE A 13 12.98 0.57 29.78
CA PHE A 13 11.90 0.74 30.74
C PHE A 13 11.75 -0.53 31.59
N PRO A 14 11.80 -0.44 32.93
CA PRO A 14 11.94 -1.59 33.81
C PRO A 14 10.59 -2.29 34.06
N PHE A 15 9.98 -2.85 33.02
CA PHE A 15 8.71 -3.58 33.11
C PHE A 15 8.73 -4.69 34.17
N ARG A 16 9.89 -5.29 34.42
CA ARG A 16 10.07 -6.33 35.44
C ARG A 16 9.88 -5.83 36.87
N ARG A 17 9.95 -4.52 37.10
CA ARG A 17 9.79 -3.89 38.42
C ARG A 17 8.37 -3.37 38.67
N LEU A 18 7.54 -3.32 37.63
CA LEU A 18 6.16 -2.87 37.76
C LEU A 18 5.27 -3.97 38.36
N PRO A 19 4.29 -3.60 39.21
CA PRO A 19 3.18 -4.46 39.58
C PRO A 19 2.45 -5.04 38.36
N ASP A 20 1.94 -6.27 38.49
CA ASP A 20 1.31 -7.03 37.41
C ASP A 20 0.00 -6.40 36.89
N ASP A 21 -0.68 -5.63 37.73
CA ASP A 21 -1.89 -4.87 37.43
C ASP A 21 -1.61 -3.57 36.66
N LEU A 22 -0.45 -2.95 36.85
CA LEU A 22 -0.06 -1.73 36.15
C LEU A 22 0.53 -1.98 34.76
N CYS A 23 1.16 -3.13 34.55
CA CYS A 23 1.82 -3.43 33.28
C CYS A 23 0.88 -3.41 32.05
N PRO A 24 -0.35 -3.97 32.07
CA PRO A 24 -1.28 -3.87 30.93
C PRO A 24 -1.72 -2.44 30.63
N VAL A 25 -1.87 -1.60 31.66
CA VAL A 25 -2.21 -0.18 31.52
C VAL A 25 -1.08 0.55 30.81
N VAL A 26 0.16 0.31 31.26
CA VAL A 26 1.38 0.84 30.68
C VAL A 26 1.56 0.38 29.22
N LEU A 27 1.38 -0.90 28.93
CA LEU A 27 1.52 -1.45 27.56
C LEU A 27 0.54 -0.81 26.57
N LYS A 28 -0.68 -0.46 26.98
CA LYS A 28 -1.67 0.21 26.11
C LYS A 28 -1.26 1.62 25.69
N THR A 29 -0.33 2.25 26.40
CA THR A 29 0.16 3.60 26.08
C THR A 29 1.36 3.62 25.14
N MET A 30 1.97 2.45 24.90
CA MET A 30 3.16 2.30 24.06
C MET A 30 2.82 2.27 22.57
N ASP A 31 3.83 2.55 21.74
CA ASP A 31 3.69 2.40 20.29
C ASP A 31 3.78 0.90 19.91
N LEU A 32 3.09 0.50 18.83
CA LEU A 32 3.01 -0.90 18.39
C LEU A 32 4.37 -1.62 18.24
N PRO A 33 5.45 -1.02 17.67
CA PRO A 33 6.75 -1.68 17.64
C PRO A 33 7.27 -2.06 19.01
N GLU A 34 7.02 -1.25 20.03
CA GLU A 34 7.50 -1.49 21.40
C GLU A 34 6.71 -2.59 22.08
N ILE A 35 5.38 -2.59 21.91
CA ILE A 35 4.50 -3.68 22.38
C ILE A 35 4.96 -5.01 21.79
N MET A 36 5.25 -5.04 20.49
CA MET A 36 5.72 -6.24 19.82
C MET A 36 7.12 -6.65 20.28
N ALA A 37 8.07 -5.71 20.45
CA ALA A 37 9.39 -6.03 20.99
C ALA A 37 9.30 -6.58 22.43
N TYR A 38 8.44 -6.00 23.27
CA TYR A 38 8.19 -6.46 24.64
C TYR A 38 7.74 -7.93 24.68
N SER A 39 6.96 -8.37 23.69
CA SER A 39 6.50 -9.75 23.59
C SER A 39 7.64 -10.77 23.52
N PHE A 40 8.83 -10.41 23.01
CA PHE A 40 9.97 -11.32 22.86
C PHE A 40 10.79 -11.50 24.13
N VAL A 41 10.56 -10.69 25.18
CA VAL A 41 11.43 -10.68 26.37
C VAL A 41 11.24 -11.87 27.30
N SER A 42 10.03 -12.43 27.38
CA SER A 42 9.72 -13.59 28.23
C SER A 42 8.36 -14.20 27.87
N LYS A 43 8.09 -15.43 28.36
CA LYS A 43 6.75 -16.03 28.27
C LYS A 43 5.67 -15.20 28.97
N LYS A 44 6.02 -14.54 30.09
CA LYS A 44 5.12 -13.65 30.83
C LYS A 44 4.74 -12.43 29.97
N SER A 45 5.73 -11.75 29.40
CA SER A 45 5.50 -10.59 28.54
C SER A 45 4.73 -10.94 27.27
N HIS A 46 5.02 -12.08 26.64
CA HIS A 46 4.23 -12.62 25.54
C HIS A 46 2.75 -12.81 25.91
N SER A 47 2.48 -13.45 27.06
CA SER A 47 1.11 -13.67 27.54
C SER A 47 0.36 -12.35 27.79
N MET A 48 1.06 -11.34 28.30
CA MET A 48 0.48 -10.02 28.57
C MET A 48 0.14 -9.27 27.29
N VAL A 49 1.03 -9.28 26.28
CA VAL A 49 0.76 -8.67 24.98
C VAL A 49 -0.41 -9.37 24.28
N THR A 50 -0.44 -10.70 24.35
CA THR A 50 -1.52 -11.53 23.83
C THR A 50 -2.87 -11.18 24.50
N ALA A 51 -2.87 -10.93 25.81
CA ALA A 51 -4.05 -10.50 26.55
C ALA A 51 -4.57 -9.10 26.17
N LEU A 52 -3.77 -8.25 25.50
CA LEU A 52 -4.22 -6.94 25.01
C LEU A 52 -5.27 -7.06 23.89
N ARG A 53 -5.34 -8.21 23.20
CA ARG A 53 -6.25 -8.46 22.07
C ARG A 53 -6.19 -7.34 21.03
N LEU A 54 -4.99 -7.13 20.47
CA LEU A 54 -4.76 -6.12 19.46
C LEU A 54 -5.75 -6.26 18.29
N PRO A 55 -6.29 -5.16 17.73
CA PRO A 55 -7.30 -5.20 16.67
C PRO A 55 -6.66 -5.51 15.30
N VAL A 56 -6.25 -6.77 15.12
CA VAL A 56 -5.61 -7.25 13.89
C VAL A 56 -6.67 -7.56 12.84
N SER A 57 -6.61 -6.88 11.69
CA SER A 57 -7.54 -7.09 10.57
C SER A 57 -7.02 -8.09 9.53
N LEU A 58 -5.70 -8.20 9.36
CA LEU A 58 -5.08 -9.13 8.41
C LEU A 58 -3.64 -9.42 8.81
N VAL A 59 -3.23 -10.68 8.71
CA VAL A 59 -1.82 -11.09 8.74
C VAL A 59 -1.48 -11.75 7.42
N GLN A 60 -0.42 -11.27 6.76
CA GLN A 60 0.11 -11.85 5.53
C GLN A 60 1.54 -12.33 5.78
N ILE A 61 1.79 -13.60 5.49
CA ILE A 61 3.10 -14.24 5.65
C ILE A 61 3.58 -14.61 4.26
N THR A 62 4.64 -13.96 3.78
CA THR A 62 5.23 -14.25 2.48
C THR A 62 6.53 -15.02 2.66
N MET A 63 6.48 -16.30 2.32
CA MET A 63 7.57 -17.26 2.37
C MET A 63 8.28 -17.27 1.01
N LYS A 64 9.44 -16.60 0.95
CA LYS A 64 10.37 -16.55 -0.18
C LYS A 64 11.82 -16.41 0.32
N THR A 65 12.80 -16.20 -0.57
CA THR A 65 14.24 -16.09 -0.20
C THR A 65 14.50 -15.10 0.94
N ARG A 66 13.68 -14.04 1.02
CA ARG A 66 13.62 -13.13 2.16
C ARG A 66 12.20 -13.14 2.75
N PRO A 67 11.95 -13.95 3.79
CA PRO A 67 10.63 -14.08 4.38
C PRO A 67 10.13 -12.75 4.96
N VAL A 68 8.84 -12.47 4.80
CA VAL A 68 8.19 -11.27 5.31
C VAL A 68 6.92 -11.62 6.04
N ILE A 69 6.68 -11.00 7.18
CA ILE A 69 5.40 -11.05 7.88
C ILE A 69 4.84 -9.64 7.94
N VAL A 70 3.58 -9.45 7.55
CA VAL A 70 2.89 -8.17 7.56
C VAL A 70 1.61 -8.30 8.38
N ALA A 71 1.42 -7.42 9.36
CA ALA A 71 0.23 -7.37 10.20
C ALA A 71 -0.43 -6.00 10.10
N TYR A 72 -1.74 -5.98 9.84
CA TYR A 72 -2.56 -4.78 9.81
C TYR A 72 -3.29 -4.66 11.15
N ILE A 73 -2.93 -3.67 11.96
CA ILE A 73 -3.39 -3.51 13.35
C ILE A 73 -3.94 -2.09 13.54
N GLY A 74 -5.25 -1.95 13.72
CA GLY A 74 -5.88 -0.67 14.04
C GLY A 74 -5.53 0.49 13.08
N GLY A 75 -5.48 0.22 11.77
CA GLY A 75 -5.08 1.23 10.76
C GLY A 75 -3.57 1.42 10.57
N THR A 76 -2.75 0.64 11.29
CA THR A 76 -1.30 0.57 11.14
C THR A 76 -0.90 -0.67 10.35
N ASN A 77 0.04 -0.56 9.43
CA ASN A 77 0.69 -1.68 8.75
C ASN A 77 2.06 -1.92 9.37
N MET A 78 2.27 -3.07 10.01
CA MET A 78 3.52 -3.47 10.61
C MET A 78 4.15 -4.62 9.83
N LYS A 79 5.37 -4.43 9.33
CA LYS A 79 6.10 -5.36 8.49
C LYS A 79 7.40 -5.81 9.15
N PHE A 80 7.61 -7.11 9.22
CA PHE A 80 8.82 -7.78 9.68
C PHE A 80 9.53 -8.42 8.49
N ASP A 81 10.69 -7.89 8.11
CA ASP A 81 11.59 -8.44 7.09
C ASP A 81 12.65 -9.30 7.76
N LEU A 82 12.60 -10.62 7.58
CA LEU A 82 13.55 -11.53 8.20
C LEU A 82 14.73 -11.72 7.25
N ASN A 83 15.83 -11.03 7.56
CA ASN A 83 17.04 -11.11 6.74
C ASN A 83 17.76 -12.43 6.99
N MET A 84 17.87 -13.25 5.96
CA MET A 84 18.54 -14.56 6.02
C MET A 84 20.00 -14.45 5.54
N HIS A 85 20.85 -15.41 5.93
CA HIS A 85 22.22 -15.49 5.42
C HIS A 85 22.25 -15.73 3.91
N GLU A 86 23.26 -15.18 3.23
CA GLU A 86 23.53 -15.50 1.82
C GLU A 86 23.98 -16.97 1.71
N ASN A 87 23.07 -17.82 1.27
CA ASN A 87 23.23 -19.27 1.37
C ASN A 87 23.82 -19.93 0.11
N ASN A 88 24.64 -19.23 -0.70
CA ASN A 88 25.32 -19.79 -1.90
C ASN A 88 24.43 -20.67 -2.80
N GLY A 89 23.16 -20.30 -2.95
CA GLY A 89 22.17 -21.04 -3.77
C GLY A 89 21.35 -22.11 -3.05
N ARG A 90 21.55 -22.35 -1.74
CA ARG A 90 20.68 -23.21 -0.92
C ARG A 90 19.40 -22.45 -0.53
N MET A 91 18.26 -23.13 -0.66
CA MET A 91 16.95 -22.60 -0.31
C MET A 91 16.83 -22.34 1.20
N VAL A 92 16.07 -21.31 1.58
CA VAL A 92 15.81 -20.99 2.99
C VAL A 92 14.90 -22.05 3.59
N ASN A 93 15.15 -22.46 4.83
CA ASN A 93 14.35 -23.42 5.59
C ASN A 93 13.78 -22.76 6.85
N LEU A 94 12.62 -23.24 7.32
CA LEU A 94 12.00 -22.81 8.59
C LEU A 94 12.89 -23.04 9.82
N ASN A 95 13.86 -23.93 9.74
CA ASN A 95 14.83 -24.17 10.81
C ASN A 95 16.03 -23.20 10.78
N ASP A 96 16.17 -22.38 9.74
CA ASP A 96 17.28 -21.44 9.62
C ASP A 96 17.10 -20.25 10.57
N LEU A 97 18.23 -19.70 11.02
CA LEU A 97 18.28 -18.51 11.87
C LEU A 97 18.38 -17.25 11.00
N PRO A 98 17.46 -16.28 11.14
CA PRO A 98 17.65 -14.96 10.55
C PRO A 98 18.92 -14.30 11.11
N VAL A 99 19.59 -13.46 10.32
CA VAL A 99 20.69 -12.60 10.78
C VAL A 99 20.15 -11.51 11.70
N ASN A 100 19.09 -10.84 11.26
CA ASN A 100 18.38 -9.79 11.97
C ASN A 100 16.97 -9.63 11.36
N VAL A 101 16.14 -8.82 12.00
CA VAL A 101 14.77 -8.55 11.55
C VAL A 101 14.57 -7.05 11.39
N ASN A 102 14.30 -6.59 10.17
CA ASN A 102 13.93 -5.20 9.92
C ASN A 102 12.44 -5.03 10.15
N VAL A 103 12.07 -4.16 11.08
CA VAL A 103 10.68 -3.88 11.44
C VAL A 103 10.30 -2.50 10.94
N THR A 104 9.25 -2.44 10.13
CA THR A 104 8.70 -1.18 9.59
C THR A 104 7.25 -1.04 10.01
N CYS A 105 6.84 0.12 10.54
CA CYS A 105 5.47 0.40 10.94
C CYS A 105 4.97 1.67 10.26
N ASN A 106 3.91 1.54 9.47
CA ASN A 106 3.27 2.62 8.72
C ASN A 106 1.89 2.89 9.31
N HIS A 107 1.69 4.04 9.95
CA HIS A 107 0.41 4.45 10.50
C HIS A 107 -0.27 5.47 9.58
N ASN A 108 -1.49 5.16 9.13
CA ASN A 108 -2.28 6.05 8.29
C ASN A 108 -2.91 7.16 9.16
N MET A 109 -2.46 8.40 9.01
CA MET A 109 -3.03 9.56 9.70
C MET A 109 -3.88 10.39 8.72
N ALA A 110 -4.85 11.14 9.26
CA ALA A 110 -5.66 12.09 8.48
C ALA A 110 -4.83 13.19 7.76
N VAL A 111 -3.53 13.32 8.07
CA VAL A 111 -2.65 14.39 7.61
C VAL A 111 -1.34 13.88 6.95
N GLY A 112 -1.13 12.57 6.84
CA GLY A 112 0.12 11.96 6.32
C GLY A 112 0.31 10.50 6.73
N PHE A 113 1.51 9.96 6.55
CA PHE A 113 1.86 8.57 6.93
C PHE A 113 3.03 8.60 7.92
N ARG A 114 2.89 7.99 9.10
CA ARG A 114 4.00 7.83 10.05
C ARG A 114 4.72 6.51 9.80
N GLU A 115 5.98 6.57 9.35
CA GLU A 115 6.81 5.38 9.12
C GLU A 115 7.94 5.27 10.15
N ILE A 116 7.91 4.21 10.96
CA ILE A 116 8.97 3.85 11.91
C ILE A 116 9.74 2.68 11.32
N SER A 117 11.07 2.75 11.23
CA SER A 117 11.93 1.61 10.86
C SER A 117 12.95 1.30 11.95
N LEU A 118 13.04 0.03 12.32
CA LEU A 118 13.94 -0.50 13.36
C LEU A 118 14.63 -1.76 12.84
N THR A 119 15.81 -2.07 13.36
CA THR A 119 16.52 -3.32 13.08
C THR A 119 16.73 -4.10 14.37
N TRP A 120 15.96 -5.17 14.53
CA TRP A 120 15.97 -6.03 15.71
C TRP A 120 16.98 -7.17 15.54
N SER A 121 17.56 -7.62 16.66
CA SER A 121 18.33 -8.86 16.66
C SER A 121 17.41 -10.08 16.43
N ASN A 122 17.98 -11.19 15.99
CA ASN A 122 17.24 -12.42 15.69
C ASN A 122 16.74 -13.20 16.93
N GLN A 123 17.09 -12.75 18.14
CA GLN A 123 16.79 -13.38 19.44
C GLN A 123 17.23 -14.85 19.57
N GLY A 124 18.13 -15.32 18.70
CA GLY A 124 18.47 -16.74 18.62
C GLY A 124 17.30 -17.65 18.20
N MET A 125 16.21 -17.07 17.66
CA MET A 125 15.01 -17.80 17.25
C MET A 125 15.06 -18.17 15.77
N ARG A 126 14.65 -19.40 15.44
CA ARG A 126 14.52 -19.91 14.08
C ARG A 126 13.35 -19.24 13.35
N LEU A 127 13.38 -19.25 12.02
CA LEU A 127 12.32 -18.67 11.19
C LEU A 127 10.91 -19.19 11.55
N GLY A 128 10.76 -20.50 11.77
CA GLY A 128 9.49 -21.09 12.19
C GLY A 128 9.01 -20.59 13.57
N GLU A 129 9.94 -20.38 14.51
CA GLU A 129 9.64 -19.87 15.84
C GLU A 129 9.20 -18.40 15.78
N TRP A 130 9.81 -17.59 14.91
CA TRP A 130 9.38 -16.22 14.63
C TRP A 130 7.95 -16.17 14.10
N VAL A 131 7.62 -17.03 13.12
CA VAL A 131 6.26 -17.12 12.55
C VAL A 131 5.25 -17.51 13.63
N GLN A 132 5.54 -18.53 14.43
CA GLN A 132 4.66 -19.00 15.51
C GLN A 132 4.45 -17.93 16.58
N HIS A 133 5.52 -17.29 17.04
CA HIS A 133 5.47 -16.27 18.08
C HIS A 133 4.59 -15.10 17.65
N LEU A 134 4.82 -14.55 16.46
CA LEU A 134 4.04 -13.44 15.94
C LEU A 134 2.57 -13.84 15.70
N CYS A 135 2.33 -15.00 15.08
CA CYS A 135 0.96 -15.48 14.84
C CYS A 135 0.16 -15.68 16.12
N SER A 136 0.80 -16.14 17.20
CA SER A 136 0.13 -16.37 18.49
C SER A 136 -0.36 -15.09 19.17
N ILE A 137 0.30 -13.95 18.92
CA ILE A 137 -0.11 -12.63 19.44
C ILE A 137 -1.35 -12.11 18.70
N PHE A 138 -1.46 -12.42 17.41
CA PHE A 138 -2.40 -11.75 16.51
C PHE A 138 -3.85 -12.22 16.59
N HIS A 139 -4.22 -13.08 17.56
CA HIS A 139 -5.59 -13.53 17.88
C HIS A 139 -6.63 -13.22 16.79
N TYR A 140 -6.53 -13.88 15.65
CA TYR A 140 -7.40 -13.64 14.50
C TYR A 140 -8.32 -14.84 14.33
N GLU A 141 -9.62 -14.62 14.37
CA GLU A 141 -10.56 -15.73 14.16
C GLU A 141 -10.65 -16.11 12.68
N ARG A 142 -10.27 -15.23 11.72
CA ARG A 142 -10.57 -15.40 10.29
C ARG A 142 -9.67 -14.71 9.25
N CYS A 143 -8.45 -14.23 9.55
CA CYS A 143 -7.73 -13.36 8.59
C CYS A 143 -6.20 -13.57 8.52
N SER A 144 -5.77 -14.76 8.10
CA SER A 144 -4.36 -15.05 7.78
C SER A 144 -4.19 -15.57 6.35
N ILE A 145 -3.23 -14.97 5.64
CA ILE A 145 -2.82 -15.35 4.29
C ILE A 145 -1.36 -15.81 4.34
N ALA A 146 -1.06 -16.97 3.77
CA ALA A 146 0.31 -17.44 3.58
C ALA A 146 0.62 -17.55 2.09
N ASP A 147 1.59 -16.76 1.62
CA ASP A 147 2.12 -16.83 0.27
C ASP A 147 3.38 -17.67 0.25
N PHE A 148 3.44 -18.67 -0.62
CA PHE A 148 4.59 -19.53 -0.79
C PHE A 148 5.13 -19.42 -2.20
N HIS A 149 6.34 -18.88 -2.32
CA HIS A 149 7.09 -18.85 -3.57
C HIS A 149 7.82 -20.18 -3.74
N VAL A 150 7.32 -20.98 -4.67
CA VAL A 150 7.92 -22.27 -5.00
C VAL A 150 9.33 -22.02 -5.57
N ARG A 151 10.29 -22.90 -5.24
CA ARG A 151 11.74 -22.82 -5.58
C ARG A 151 12.60 -21.92 -4.68
N GLU A 152 12.00 -21.12 -3.81
CA GLU A 152 12.77 -20.21 -2.93
C GLU A 152 12.93 -20.72 -1.49
N ILE A 153 12.01 -21.59 -1.04
CA ILE A 153 12.02 -22.15 0.33
C ILE A 153 11.87 -23.66 0.31
N GLU A 154 12.71 -24.33 1.09
CA GLU A 154 12.62 -25.77 1.34
C GLU A 154 11.49 -26.04 2.34
N MET A 155 10.50 -26.82 1.92
CA MET A 155 9.28 -27.04 2.70
C MET A 155 9.00 -28.53 2.92
N SER A 156 9.20 -28.97 4.16
CA SER A 156 8.73 -30.28 4.63
C SER A 156 7.31 -30.16 5.20
N VAL A 157 6.49 -31.20 5.00
CA VAL A 157 5.11 -31.26 5.53
C VAL A 157 5.09 -31.05 7.05
N LEU A 158 6.00 -31.70 7.78
CA LEU A 158 6.09 -31.60 9.24
C LEU A 158 6.44 -30.19 9.70
N SER A 159 7.39 -29.53 9.04
CA SER A 159 7.77 -28.16 9.38
C SER A 159 6.62 -27.18 9.15
N LEU A 160 5.87 -27.36 8.05
CA LEU A 160 4.70 -26.54 7.73
C LEU A 160 3.57 -26.73 8.76
N GLN A 161 3.22 -27.98 9.09
CA GLN A 161 2.18 -28.30 10.08
C GLN A 161 2.47 -27.71 11.44
N ASN A 162 3.73 -27.80 11.89
CA ASN A 162 4.13 -27.28 13.20
C ASN A 162 4.12 -25.74 13.22
N THR A 163 4.53 -25.10 12.12
CA THR A 163 4.71 -23.64 12.08
C THR A 163 3.39 -22.89 11.84
N PHE A 164 2.53 -23.42 10.97
CA PHE A 164 1.35 -22.74 10.44
C PHE A 164 0.07 -23.41 10.94
N THR A 165 -0.36 -23.07 12.15
CA THR A 165 -1.50 -23.75 12.81
C THR A 165 -2.86 -23.11 12.54
N GLN A 166 -2.90 -21.89 11.99
CA GLN A 166 -4.14 -21.11 11.79
C GLN A 166 -4.11 -20.35 10.46
N ILE A 167 -3.95 -21.00 9.31
CA ILE A 167 -3.96 -20.31 8.00
C ILE A 167 -5.32 -20.47 7.31
N LEU A 168 -6.00 -19.35 7.02
CA LEU A 168 -7.29 -19.37 6.31
C LEU A 168 -7.10 -19.45 4.80
N SER A 169 -6.12 -18.71 4.26
CA SER A 169 -5.87 -18.64 2.82
C SER A 169 -4.42 -18.90 2.48
N VAL A 170 -4.20 -19.74 1.48
CA VAL A 170 -2.86 -20.12 1.01
C VAL A 170 -2.72 -19.78 -0.45
N ASN A 171 -1.66 -19.04 -0.77
CA ASN A 171 -1.29 -18.70 -2.13
C ASN A 171 -0.01 -19.46 -2.50
N ILE A 172 -0.05 -20.27 -3.56
CA ILE A 172 1.11 -21.01 -4.09
C ILE A 172 1.52 -20.36 -5.41
N ILE A 173 2.75 -19.87 -5.46
CA ILE A 173 3.23 -19.01 -6.54
C ILE A 173 4.42 -19.68 -7.23
N PHE A 174 4.23 -20.01 -8.52
CA PHE A 174 5.30 -20.44 -9.41
C PHE A 174 5.86 -19.24 -10.19
N ARG A 175 7.15 -19.27 -10.51
CA ARG A 175 7.78 -18.23 -11.36
C ARG A 175 7.33 -18.37 -12.82
N GLN A 176 7.10 -17.24 -13.47
CA GLN A 176 6.51 -17.18 -14.81
C GLN A 176 7.49 -17.58 -15.94
N GLU A 177 8.80 -17.49 -15.76
CA GLU A 177 9.75 -17.63 -16.89
C GLU A 177 10.47 -18.99 -16.92
N GLU A 178 10.29 -19.83 -15.91
CA GLU A 178 11.04 -21.08 -15.75
C GLU A 178 10.11 -22.31 -15.82
N GLU A 179 10.57 -23.40 -16.45
CA GLU A 179 9.90 -24.69 -16.33
C GLU A 179 10.03 -25.21 -14.90
N ALA A 180 8.92 -25.68 -14.32
CA ALA A 180 8.95 -26.26 -12.98
C ALA A 180 9.70 -27.60 -13.01
N ASN A 181 10.59 -27.77 -12.04
CA ASN A 181 11.34 -29.00 -11.86
C ASN A 181 10.63 -29.92 -10.85
N LYS A 182 11.16 -31.13 -10.65
CA LYS A 182 10.57 -32.10 -9.69
C LYS A 182 10.50 -31.57 -8.25
N HIS A 183 11.45 -30.73 -7.84
CA HIS A 183 11.49 -30.17 -6.50
C HIS A 183 10.38 -29.14 -6.26
N ASP A 184 10.10 -28.31 -7.27
CA ASP A 184 9.01 -27.31 -7.21
C ASP A 184 7.66 -27.99 -7.02
N ILE A 185 7.44 -29.05 -7.79
CA ILE A 185 6.25 -29.89 -7.76
C ILE A 185 6.08 -30.52 -6.38
N LEU A 186 7.14 -31.12 -5.84
CA LEU A 186 7.13 -31.71 -4.50
C LEU A 186 6.84 -30.66 -3.41
N SER A 187 7.40 -29.46 -3.54
CA SER A 187 7.18 -28.36 -2.59
C SER A 187 5.71 -27.93 -2.60
N ALA A 188 5.13 -27.70 -3.77
CA ALA A 188 3.71 -27.36 -3.90
C ALA A 188 2.79 -28.47 -3.37
N GLN A 189 3.11 -29.74 -3.62
CA GLN A 189 2.38 -30.89 -3.06
C GLN A 189 2.45 -30.92 -1.53
N ASN A 190 3.61 -30.64 -0.95
CA ASN A 190 3.76 -30.61 0.51
C ASN A 190 2.91 -29.50 1.13
N ILE A 191 2.85 -28.33 0.53
CA ILE A 191 1.98 -27.22 0.98
C ILE A 191 0.52 -27.65 0.91
N LEU A 192 0.07 -28.15 -0.25
CA LEU A 192 -1.31 -28.58 -0.42
C LEU A 192 -1.71 -29.64 0.61
N LYS A 193 -0.88 -30.67 0.84
CA LYS A 193 -1.14 -31.70 1.87
C LYS A 193 -1.43 -31.13 3.26
N VAL A 194 -0.85 -29.99 3.61
CA VAL A 194 -1.07 -29.35 4.92
C VAL A 194 -2.35 -28.52 4.95
N PHE A 195 -2.69 -27.85 3.85
CA PHE A 195 -3.72 -26.79 3.86
C PHE A 195 -5.01 -27.11 3.10
N LEU A 196 -5.20 -28.31 2.54
CA LEU A 196 -6.38 -28.64 1.70
C LEU A 196 -7.76 -28.74 2.41
N ASN A 197 -7.83 -28.60 3.73
CA ASN A 197 -9.09 -28.77 4.47
C ASN A 197 -9.76 -27.42 4.81
N ASN A 198 -10.87 -27.10 4.12
CA ASN A 198 -11.74 -25.93 4.39
C ASN A 198 -11.03 -24.56 4.31
N THR A 199 -10.13 -24.38 3.34
CA THR A 199 -9.35 -23.14 3.14
C THR A 199 -9.66 -22.49 1.79
N TYR A 200 -9.19 -21.25 1.65
CA TYR A 200 -9.14 -20.51 0.39
C TYR A 200 -7.78 -20.73 -0.27
N VAL A 201 -7.72 -21.45 -1.39
CA VAL A 201 -6.47 -21.76 -2.08
C VAL A 201 -6.34 -20.91 -3.34
N ARG A 202 -5.21 -20.21 -3.49
CA ARG A 202 -4.85 -19.49 -4.73
C ARG A 202 -3.61 -20.09 -5.36
N LEU A 203 -3.66 -20.34 -6.66
CA LEU A 203 -2.57 -20.94 -7.43
C LEU A 203 -2.18 -19.97 -8.55
N HIS A 204 -0.92 -19.56 -8.59
CA HIS A 204 -0.40 -18.65 -9.60
C HIS A 204 0.63 -19.36 -10.48
N HIS A 205 0.42 -19.27 -11.81
CA HIS A 205 1.31 -19.83 -12.84
C HIS A 205 1.58 -21.33 -12.73
N ILE A 206 0.61 -22.09 -12.21
CA ILE A 206 0.80 -23.51 -11.95
C ILE A 206 1.01 -24.31 -13.25
N PRO A 207 2.03 -25.18 -13.32
CA PRO A 207 2.30 -25.99 -14.49
C PRO A 207 1.61 -27.34 -14.35
N PHE A 208 0.36 -27.44 -14.81
CA PHE A 208 -0.22 -28.77 -15.00
C PHE A 208 0.59 -29.48 -16.11
N GLN A 209 1.02 -30.73 -15.89
CA GLN A 209 1.80 -31.65 -16.78
C GLN A 209 3.11 -32.22 -16.16
N GLN A 210 3.55 -33.35 -16.73
CA GLN A 210 4.67 -34.25 -16.40
C GLN A 210 4.67 -34.85 -14.98
N HIS A 211 4.49 -34.08 -13.90
CA HIS A 211 4.49 -34.61 -12.51
C HIS A 211 3.56 -33.89 -11.51
N PHE A 212 2.85 -32.82 -11.89
CA PHE A 212 1.87 -32.14 -11.03
C PHE A 212 0.45 -32.26 -11.63
N SER A 213 -0.38 -33.11 -11.01
CA SER A 213 -1.78 -33.35 -11.40
C SER A 213 -2.76 -32.56 -10.53
N ILE A 214 -3.91 -32.18 -11.10
CA ILE A 214 -5.04 -31.60 -10.38
C ILE A 214 -5.54 -32.49 -9.25
N GLN A 215 -5.28 -33.81 -9.32
CA GLN A 215 -5.65 -34.77 -8.27
C GLN A 215 -5.08 -34.40 -6.89
N HIS A 216 -3.94 -33.72 -6.85
CA HIS A 216 -3.36 -33.22 -5.60
C HIS A 216 -4.19 -32.11 -4.95
N ILE A 217 -5.12 -31.49 -5.68
CA ILE A 217 -6.02 -30.42 -5.22
C ILE A 217 -7.46 -30.96 -5.09
N ALA A 218 -7.87 -31.84 -5.99
CA ALA A 218 -9.18 -32.48 -6.09
C ALA A 218 -9.70 -33.14 -4.80
N MET A 219 -8.80 -33.56 -3.90
CA MET A 219 -9.15 -34.25 -2.67
C MET A 219 -9.54 -33.31 -1.51
N GLY A 220 -9.29 -32.01 -1.60
CA GLY A 220 -9.65 -31.04 -0.56
C GLY A 220 -11.09 -30.57 -0.69
N ASN A 221 -11.82 -30.44 0.42
CA ASN A 221 -13.10 -29.70 0.45
C ASN A 221 -12.78 -28.20 0.58
N LEU A 222 -12.65 -27.51 -0.55
CA LEU A 222 -12.22 -26.11 -0.58
C LEU A 222 -13.42 -25.14 -0.55
N ILE A 223 -13.28 -24.02 0.16
CA ILE A 223 -14.26 -22.93 0.10
C ILE A 223 -14.13 -22.22 -1.24
N GLU A 224 -12.91 -21.84 -1.60
CA GLU A 224 -12.60 -21.20 -2.88
C GLU A 224 -11.29 -21.73 -3.43
N LEU A 225 -11.28 -22.03 -4.73
CA LEU A 225 -10.08 -22.29 -5.51
C LEU A 225 -9.93 -21.18 -6.56
N TYR A 226 -8.89 -20.37 -6.42
CA TYR A 226 -8.53 -19.34 -7.38
C TYR A 226 -7.28 -19.77 -8.16
N MET A 227 -7.32 -19.70 -9.49
CA MET A 227 -6.20 -20.03 -10.36
C MET A 227 -5.93 -18.87 -11.31
N CYS A 228 -4.70 -18.35 -11.29
CA CYS A 228 -4.24 -17.30 -12.19
C CYS A 228 -3.19 -17.86 -13.15
N SER A 229 -3.47 -17.74 -14.44
CA SER A 229 -2.65 -18.21 -15.56
C SER A 229 -2.16 -19.64 -15.42
N PRO A 230 -3.06 -20.63 -15.21
CA PRO A 230 -2.65 -22.03 -15.19
C PRO A 230 -2.17 -22.46 -16.58
N ARG A 231 -1.09 -23.25 -16.64
CA ARG A 231 -0.58 -23.82 -17.89
C ARG A 231 -1.12 -25.22 -18.08
N ASN A 232 -1.48 -25.57 -19.32
CA ASN A 232 -2.00 -26.88 -19.71
C ASN A 232 -3.23 -27.38 -18.93
N PHE A 233 -4.04 -26.47 -18.41
CA PHE A 233 -5.26 -26.83 -17.69
C PHE A 233 -6.31 -27.43 -18.64
N ARG A 234 -6.88 -28.58 -18.30
CA ARG A 234 -7.93 -29.24 -19.10
C ARG A 234 -9.29 -29.12 -18.43
N VAL A 235 -10.35 -29.13 -19.22
CA VAL A 235 -11.72 -29.09 -18.69
C VAL A 235 -12.05 -30.33 -17.85
N ASP A 236 -11.54 -31.50 -18.25
CA ASP A 236 -11.72 -32.73 -17.47
C ASP A 236 -11.13 -32.60 -16.06
N ASP A 237 -10.13 -31.74 -15.87
CA ASP A 237 -9.57 -31.46 -14.54
C ASP A 237 -10.61 -30.79 -13.63
N LEU A 238 -11.50 -29.93 -14.17
CA LEU A 238 -12.60 -29.31 -13.42
C LEU A 238 -13.56 -30.34 -12.82
N LEU A 239 -13.76 -31.49 -13.48
CA LEU A 239 -14.67 -32.54 -13.01
C LEU A 239 -14.18 -33.23 -11.73
N THR A 240 -12.90 -33.03 -11.40
CA THR A 240 -12.29 -33.61 -10.20
C THR A 240 -12.19 -32.61 -9.05
N ILE A 241 -12.36 -31.31 -9.30
CA ILE A 241 -12.20 -30.27 -8.29
C ILE A 241 -13.40 -30.26 -7.35
N ASN A 242 -13.12 -30.30 -6.06
CA ASN A 242 -14.12 -30.26 -5.01
C ASN A 242 -14.05 -28.92 -4.26
N ALA A 243 -14.62 -27.87 -4.84
CA ALA A 243 -14.63 -26.53 -4.25
C ALA A 243 -16.01 -25.87 -4.37
N GLU A 244 -16.40 -25.02 -3.43
CA GLU A 244 -17.66 -24.26 -3.53
C GLU A 244 -17.62 -23.18 -4.60
N ARG A 245 -16.48 -22.50 -4.71
CA ARG A 245 -16.24 -21.46 -5.72
C ARG A 245 -14.94 -21.72 -6.44
N VAL A 246 -14.97 -21.68 -7.77
CA VAL A 246 -13.78 -21.82 -8.61
C VAL A 246 -13.64 -20.59 -9.49
N VAL A 247 -12.48 -19.93 -9.42
CA VAL A 247 -12.16 -18.77 -10.24
C VAL A 247 -10.90 -19.08 -11.04
N ILE A 248 -10.96 -18.97 -12.36
CA ILE A 248 -9.83 -19.25 -13.26
C ILE A 248 -9.63 -18.06 -14.19
N LEU A 249 -8.53 -17.35 -14.04
CA LEU A 249 -8.20 -16.18 -14.86
C LEU A 249 -6.94 -16.42 -15.69
N GLY A 250 -6.86 -15.80 -16.86
CA GLY A 250 -5.63 -15.68 -17.64
C GLY A 250 -5.16 -16.98 -18.31
N ILE A 251 -6.07 -17.87 -18.69
CA ILE A 251 -5.76 -19.06 -19.51
C ILE A 251 -5.21 -18.58 -20.87
N SER A 252 -4.00 -19.03 -21.21
CA SER A 252 -3.29 -18.65 -22.44
C SER A 252 -3.98 -19.22 -23.68
N ILE A 253 -3.90 -18.48 -24.80
CA ILE A 253 -4.37 -18.91 -26.14
C ILE A 253 -3.74 -20.25 -26.55
N GLN A 254 -2.51 -20.52 -26.12
CA GLN A 254 -1.78 -21.77 -26.42
C GLN A 254 -2.40 -23.01 -25.75
N TYR A 255 -3.23 -22.83 -24.72
CA TYR A 255 -3.89 -23.91 -23.96
C TYR A 255 -5.40 -23.76 -24.04
N GLN A 256 -5.91 -23.35 -25.21
CA GLN A 256 -7.32 -23.06 -25.42
C GLN A 256 -8.19 -24.25 -25.04
N ILE A 257 -9.05 -24.01 -24.06
CA ILE A 257 -10.13 -24.92 -23.72
C ILE A 257 -11.13 -24.93 -24.89
N SER A 258 -11.50 -26.11 -25.38
CA SER A 258 -12.52 -26.20 -26.42
C SER A 258 -13.92 -25.85 -25.87
N LEU A 259 -14.71 -25.11 -26.66
CA LEU A 259 -16.09 -24.77 -26.28
C LEU A 259 -16.96 -26.04 -26.14
N HIS A 260 -16.63 -27.10 -26.88
CA HIS A 260 -17.29 -28.40 -26.78
C HIS A 260 -17.02 -29.06 -25.43
N ASP A 261 -15.78 -29.06 -24.95
CA ASP A 261 -15.42 -29.64 -23.65
C ASP A 261 -16.10 -28.86 -22.52
N MET A 262 -16.14 -27.53 -22.62
CA MET A 262 -16.86 -26.70 -21.65
C MET A 262 -18.37 -26.95 -21.66
N ASN A 263 -18.98 -27.08 -22.84
CA ASN A 263 -20.39 -27.45 -22.93
C ASN A 263 -20.65 -28.82 -22.29
N ARG A 264 -19.75 -29.79 -22.54
CA ARG A 264 -19.81 -31.11 -21.91
C ARG A 264 -19.72 -31.01 -20.39
N PHE A 265 -18.80 -30.20 -19.86
CA PHE A 265 -18.68 -29.94 -18.43
C PHE A 265 -19.97 -29.38 -17.83
N PHE A 266 -20.55 -28.33 -18.42
CA PHE A 266 -21.79 -27.73 -17.91
C PHE A 266 -22.96 -28.72 -17.92
N ASN A 267 -23.05 -29.55 -18.96
CA ASN A 267 -24.07 -30.61 -19.03
C ASN A 267 -23.86 -31.68 -17.96
N LEU A 268 -22.62 -32.04 -17.62
CA LEU A 268 -22.32 -32.97 -16.52
C LEU A 268 -22.61 -32.33 -15.15
N TRP A 269 -22.24 -31.07 -14.94
CA TRP A 269 -22.55 -30.33 -13.72
C TRP A 269 -24.06 -30.24 -13.48
N LYS A 270 -24.85 -29.92 -14.51
CA LYS A 270 -26.32 -29.91 -14.45
C LYS A 270 -26.92 -31.28 -14.07
N LYS A 271 -26.26 -32.38 -14.46
CA LYS A 271 -26.66 -33.75 -14.09
C LYS A 271 -26.19 -34.16 -12.68
N GLY A 272 -25.45 -33.30 -11.97
CA GLY A 272 -25.04 -33.50 -10.59
C GLY A 272 -23.59 -33.96 -10.39
N SER A 273 -22.72 -33.86 -11.40
CA SER A 273 -21.25 -33.86 -11.17
C SER A 273 -20.85 -32.59 -10.39
N ASN A 274 -19.77 -32.59 -9.60
CA ASN A 274 -19.33 -31.42 -8.82
C ASN A 274 -20.43 -30.77 -7.96
N ARG A 275 -21.11 -31.55 -7.12
CA ARG A 275 -22.27 -31.09 -6.32
C ARG A 275 -21.97 -29.94 -5.37
N ASN A 276 -20.71 -29.78 -4.95
CA ASN A 276 -20.30 -28.71 -4.05
C ASN A 276 -20.09 -27.37 -4.77
N LEU A 277 -19.85 -27.39 -6.09
CA LEU A 277 -19.60 -26.19 -6.89
C LEU A 277 -20.87 -25.35 -6.99
N LYS A 278 -20.84 -24.16 -6.40
CA LYS A 278 -21.90 -23.14 -6.40
C LYS A 278 -21.62 -22.04 -7.44
N GLU A 279 -20.35 -21.67 -7.64
CA GLU A 279 -19.96 -20.60 -8.56
C GLU A 279 -18.68 -20.99 -9.33
N LEU A 280 -18.72 -20.81 -10.66
CA LEU A 280 -17.57 -20.97 -11.55
C LEU A 280 -17.37 -19.69 -12.35
N VAL A 281 -16.23 -19.03 -12.16
CA VAL A 281 -15.81 -17.85 -12.91
C VAL A 281 -14.61 -18.23 -13.76
N MET A 282 -14.68 -17.99 -15.07
CA MET A 282 -13.57 -18.25 -15.97
C MET A 282 -13.34 -17.06 -16.89
N SER A 283 -12.07 -16.68 -17.05
CA SER A 283 -11.62 -15.69 -18.02
C SER A 283 -10.43 -16.26 -18.77
N TRP A 284 -10.52 -16.29 -20.09
CA TRP A 284 -9.47 -16.77 -20.96
C TRP A 284 -9.28 -15.82 -22.15
N ASP A 285 -8.05 -15.77 -22.65
CA ASP A 285 -7.73 -14.99 -23.84
C ASP A 285 -8.12 -15.79 -25.09
N THR A 286 -8.83 -15.17 -26.05
CA THR A 286 -9.10 -15.77 -27.37
C THR A 286 -8.67 -14.82 -28.48
N GLU A 287 -8.10 -15.36 -29.56
CA GLU A 287 -7.79 -14.58 -30.77
C GLU A 287 -9.07 -14.19 -31.54
N THR A 288 -10.11 -15.01 -31.42
CA THR A 288 -11.37 -14.88 -32.14
C THR A 288 -12.55 -14.88 -31.17
N ILE A 289 -13.67 -14.27 -31.58
CA ILE A 289 -14.91 -14.27 -30.80
C ILE A 289 -15.40 -15.73 -30.68
N PRO A 290 -15.62 -16.26 -29.46
CA PRO A 290 -16.12 -17.62 -29.27
C PRO A 290 -17.49 -17.81 -29.93
N ASP A 291 -17.72 -18.96 -30.59
CA ASP A 291 -19.07 -19.33 -31.02
C ASP A 291 -19.89 -19.79 -29.81
N TRP A 292 -20.56 -18.85 -29.15
CA TRP A 292 -21.40 -19.13 -27.99
C TRP A 292 -22.53 -20.11 -28.28
N LYS A 293 -22.94 -20.32 -29.55
CA LYS A 293 -23.95 -21.35 -29.85
C LYS A 293 -23.43 -22.75 -29.55
N ILE A 294 -22.12 -22.98 -29.71
CA ILE A 294 -21.48 -24.26 -29.36
C ILE A 294 -21.50 -24.43 -27.85
N LEU A 295 -21.06 -23.41 -27.10
CA LEU A 295 -20.96 -23.48 -25.64
C LEU A 295 -22.33 -23.59 -24.95
N LEU A 296 -23.31 -22.84 -25.43
CA LEU A 296 -24.62 -22.70 -24.79
C LEU A 296 -25.64 -23.74 -25.27
N LYS A 297 -25.27 -24.64 -26.18
CA LYS A 297 -26.16 -25.68 -26.70
C LYS A 297 -26.73 -26.55 -25.57
N GLY A 298 -28.05 -26.53 -25.39
CA GLY A 298 -28.74 -27.30 -24.35
C GLY A 298 -28.69 -26.70 -22.94
N LEU A 299 -28.08 -25.52 -22.78
CA LEU A 299 -28.02 -24.77 -21.52
C LEU A 299 -29.07 -23.64 -21.56
N GLN A 300 -29.82 -23.46 -20.47
CA GLN A 300 -30.71 -22.30 -20.29
C GLN A 300 -29.88 -21.14 -19.75
N ALA A 301 -29.10 -20.50 -20.62
CA ALA A 301 -28.27 -19.35 -20.25
C ALA A 301 -29.07 -18.05 -20.37
N THR A 302 -29.00 -17.22 -19.34
CA THR A 302 -29.47 -15.83 -19.40
C THR A 302 -28.27 -14.96 -19.71
N ASP A 303 -28.31 -14.23 -20.82
CA ASP A 303 -27.29 -13.24 -21.14
C ASP A 303 -27.43 -12.07 -20.16
N VAL A 304 -26.46 -11.91 -19.27
CA VAL A 304 -26.43 -10.85 -18.26
C VAL A 304 -25.65 -9.62 -18.75
N GLY A 305 -25.37 -9.52 -20.06
CA GLY A 305 -24.89 -8.30 -20.69
C GLY A 305 -23.39 -8.05 -20.51
N ALA A 306 -22.55 -8.95 -21.00
CA ALA A 306 -21.10 -8.71 -21.10
C ALA A 306 -20.53 -8.85 -22.53
N GLU A 307 -21.39 -8.87 -23.56
CA GLU A 307 -20.99 -8.64 -24.96
C GLU A 307 -21.50 -7.28 -25.46
N MET A 308 -20.74 -6.21 -25.19
CA MET A 308 -20.85 -4.97 -25.99
C MET A 308 -20.04 -5.03 -27.30
N THR A 309 -19.92 -6.22 -27.89
CA THR A 309 -19.41 -6.40 -29.26
C THR A 309 -20.33 -7.31 -30.06
N GLN A 310 -21.32 -6.67 -30.70
CA GLN A 310 -22.16 -7.11 -31.82
C GLN A 310 -23.50 -7.83 -31.51
N SER A 311 -24.56 -6.99 -31.53
CA SER A 311 -26.02 -7.24 -31.67
C SER A 311 -26.79 -7.41 -30.34
N ARG A 312 -27.93 -6.75 -30.05
CA ARG A 312 -29.11 -6.50 -30.92
C ARG A 312 -29.94 -5.24 -30.65
N PHE A 313 -29.65 -4.37 -29.67
CA PHE A 313 -30.38 -3.08 -29.60
C PHE A 313 -29.71 -2.07 -30.54
N PRO A 314 -30.39 -1.57 -31.58
CA PRO A 314 -29.81 -0.60 -32.50
C PRO A 314 -29.80 0.79 -31.84
N PHE A 315 -29.12 0.93 -30.71
CA PHE A 315 -29.04 2.15 -29.92
C PHE A 315 -28.69 3.35 -30.83
N GLN A 316 -27.74 3.17 -31.75
CA GLN A 316 -27.33 4.18 -32.73
C GLN A 316 -28.42 4.61 -33.74
N ARG A 317 -29.47 3.81 -33.94
CA ARG A 317 -30.62 4.13 -34.81
C ARG A 317 -31.73 4.91 -34.10
N LEU A 318 -31.68 5.00 -32.77
CA LEU A 318 -32.62 5.82 -32.03
C LEU A 318 -32.40 7.33 -32.33
N PRO A 319 -33.48 8.12 -32.37
CA PRO A 319 -33.41 9.58 -32.30
C PRO A 319 -32.51 10.05 -31.15
N TYR A 320 -31.88 11.22 -31.31
CA TYR A 320 -30.92 11.74 -30.33
C TYR A 320 -31.51 11.85 -28.92
N ASP A 321 -32.75 12.35 -28.81
CA ASP A 321 -33.43 12.56 -27.53
C ASP A 321 -33.66 11.25 -26.77
N LEU A 322 -34.09 10.19 -27.48
CA LEU A 322 -34.29 8.87 -26.90
C LEU A 322 -32.98 8.20 -26.46
N ARG A 323 -31.87 8.46 -27.15
CA ARG A 323 -30.56 7.94 -26.71
C ARG A 323 -30.09 8.58 -25.41
N SER A 324 -30.36 9.88 -25.22
CA SER A 324 -30.04 10.58 -23.97
C SER A 324 -30.82 9.99 -22.79
N GLU A 325 -32.13 9.76 -22.98
CA GLU A 325 -32.96 9.15 -21.93
C GLU A 325 -32.55 7.72 -21.61
N VAL A 326 -32.22 6.90 -22.61
CA VAL A 326 -31.72 5.55 -22.36
C VAL A 326 -30.39 5.59 -21.61
N LEU A 327 -29.46 6.50 -21.95
CA LEU A 327 -28.19 6.63 -21.22
C LEU A 327 -28.39 7.01 -19.75
N LYS A 328 -29.42 7.80 -19.42
CA LYS A 328 -29.73 8.14 -18.01
C LYS A 328 -30.23 6.94 -17.20
N THR A 329 -30.74 5.90 -17.85
CA THR A 329 -31.19 4.66 -17.19
C THR A 329 -30.08 3.62 -17.02
N MET A 330 -28.94 3.81 -17.68
CA MET A 330 -27.80 2.88 -17.61
C MET A 330 -27.00 3.05 -16.31
N GLU A 331 -26.33 1.98 -15.90
CA GLU A 331 -25.38 2.03 -14.81
C GLU A 331 -24.17 2.89 -15.20
N LEU A 332 -23.56 3.58 -14.21
CA LEU A 332 -22.50 4.55 -14.51
C LEU A 332 -21.32 3.93 -15.27
N HIS A 333 -20.91 2.70 -14.95
CA HIS A 333 -19.82 2.03 -15.66
C HIS A 333 -20.17 1.72 -17.12
N GLU A 334 -21.43 1.43 -17.44
CA GLU A 334 -21.90 1.22 -18.82
C GLU A 334 -21.84 2.52 -19.62
N ILE A 335 -22.19 3.65 -18.99
CA ILE A 335 -22.07 4.98 -19.59
C ILE A 335 -20.59 5.29 -19.90
N ILE A 336 -19.68 4.98 -18.97
CA ILE A 336 -18.24 5.13 -19.19
C ILE A 336 -17.79 4.24 -20.36
N ILE A 337 -18.15 2.96 -20.39
CA ILE A 337 -17.82 2.05 -21.50
C ILE A 337 -18.33 2.60 -22.83
N TYR A 338 -19.58 3.04 -22.88
CA TYR A 338 -20.19 3.60 -24.08
C TYR A 338 -19.39 4.81 -24.59
N SER A 339 -18.88 5.66 -23.70
CA SER A 339 -18.05 6.81 -24.08
C SER A 339 -16.78 6.41 -24.86
N LEU A 340 -16.24 5.23 -24.58
CA LEU A 340 -15.03 4.69 -25.21
C LEU A 340 -15.29 4.07 -26.60
N VAL A 341 -16.55 3.87 -26.98
CA VAL A 341 -16.91 3.18 -28.23
C VAL A 341 -16.60 4.00 -29.48
N SER A 342 -16.84 5.31 -29.49
CA SER A 342 -16.61 6.16 -30.68
C SER A 342 -16.69 7.65 -30.37
N LYS A 343 -16.04 8.53 -31.16
CA LYS A 343 -16.06 9.99 -30.97
C LYS A 343 -17.46 10.55 -30.67
N LYS A 344 -18.45 10.12 -31.46
CA LYS A 344 -19.88 10.43 -31.31
C LYS A 344 -20.45 10.00 -29.95
N ALA A 345 -20.14 8.79 -29.49
CA ALA A 345 -20.65 8.25 -28.21
C ALA A 345 -20.17 9.09 -27.01
N CYS A 346 -18.88 9.40 -26.89
CA CYS A 346 -18.40 10.30 -25.83
C CYS A 346 -19.00 11.71 -25.94
N SER A 347 -19.19 12.24 -27.15
CA SER A 347 -19.85 13.55 -27.29
C SER A 347 -21.25 13.54 -26.68
N MET A 348 -21.95 12.41 -26.73
CA MET A 348 -23.26 12.24 -26.08
C MET A 348 -23.14 12.05 -24.57
N VAL A 349 -22.15 11.28 -24.10
CA VAL A 349 -21.92 11.15 -22.65
C VAL A 349 -21.56 12.49 -22.03
N LYS A 350 -20.81 13.34 -22.74
CA LYS A 350 -20.53 14.71 -22.31
C LYS A 350 -21.79 15.54 -22.08
N THR A 351 -22.80 15.40 -22.94
CA THR A 351 -24.06 16.14 -22.80
C THR A 351 -24.93 15.66 -21.64
N LEU A 352 -24.63 14.50 -21.05
CA LEU A 352 -25.33 14.03 -19.85
C LEU A 352 -24.93 14.80 -18.58
N CYS A 353 -23.83 15.55 -18.61
CA CYS A 353 -23.38 16.32 -17.45
C CYS A 353 -23.23 15.48 -16.17
N LEU A 354 -22.55 14.33 -16.29
CA LEU A 354 -22.31 13.43 -15.16
C LEU A 354 -21.72 14.22 -13.96
N PRO A 355 -22.22 14.03 -12.73
CA PRO A 355 -21.81 14.81 -11.56
C PRO A 355 -20.47 14.30 -11.00
N ILE A 356 -19.42 14.37 -11.83
CA ILE A 356 -18.06 13.96 -11.49
C ILE A 356 -17.42 15.07 -10.64
N THR A 357 -17.18 14.78 -9.37
CA THR A 357 -16.60 15.73 -8.42
C THR A 357 -15.08 15.77 -8.51
N SER A 358 -14.45 14.62 -8.79
CA SER A 358 -13.00 14.48 -8.92
C SER A 358 -12.64 13.47 -10.01
N ALA A 359 -11.59 13.77 -10.76
CA ALA A 359 -10.94 12.87 -11.69
C ALA A 359 -9.45 12.77 -11.33
N ARG A 360 -8.98 11.57 -11.01
CA ARG A 360 -7.57 11.29 -10.74
C ARG A 360 -6.99 10.41 -11.84
N VAL A 361 -5.93 10.88 -12.50
CA VAL A 361 -5.17 10.07 -13.45
C VAL A 361 -3.91 9.58 -12.78
N THR A 362 -3.72 8.27 -12.71
CA THR A 362 -2.51 7.65 -12.18
C THR A 362 -1.67 7.10 -13.32
N MET A 363 -0.43 7.58 -13.43
CA MET A 363 0.53 7.18 -14.46
C MET A 363 1.58 6.27 -13.82
N TRP A 364 1.54 4.99 -14.13
CA TRP A 364 2.50 3.96 -13.68
C TRP A 364 2.46 2.77 -14.65
N SER A 365 2.98 1.60 -14.27
CA SER A 365 2.96 0.38 -15.11
C SER A 365 1.56 -0.03 -15.62
N HIS A 366 0.48 0.35 -14.92
CA HIS A 366 -0.92 0.11 -15.32
C HIS A 366 -1.75 1.40 -15.25
N PRO A 367 -1.58 2.34 -16.20
CA PRO A 367 -2.20 3.67 -16.12
C PRO A 367 -3.70 3.60 -15.85
N SER A 368 -4.23 4.48 -15.02
CA SER A 368 -5.65 4.44 -14.67
C SER A 368 -6.28 5.82 -14.52
N VAL A 369 -7.60 5.88 -14.69
CA VAL A 369 -8.41 7.06 -14.43
C VAL A 369 -9.50 6.70 -13.43
N LEU A 370 -9.47 7.35 -12.27
CA LEU A 370 -10.44 7.19 -11.19
C LEU A 370 -11.40 8.39 -11.17
N PHE A 371 -12.68 8.14 -11.38
CA PHE A 371 -13.74 9.12 -11.21
C PHE A 371 -14.45 8.96 -9.88
N GLN A 372 -14.73 10.08 -9.21
CA GLN A 372 -15.61 10.13 -8.04
C GLN A 372 -16.95 10.77 -8.43
N ILE A 373 -18.05 10.05 -8.16
CA ILE A 373 -19.44 10.47 -8.44
C ILE A 373 -20.26 10.18 -7.18
N GLY A 374 -20.43 11.18 -6.32
CA GLY A 374 -21.05 10.98 -5.00
C GLY A 374 -20.27 9.96 -4.14
N SER A 375 -20.94 8.93 -3.62
CA SER A 375 -20.33 7.81 -2.88
C SER A 375 -19.64 6.78 -3.78
N ILE A 376 -19.89 6.84 -5.09
CA ILE A 376 -19.42 5.86 -6.07
C ILE A 376 -18.05 6.30 -6.62
N SER A 377 -17.16 5.34 -6.77
CA SER A 377 -15.86 5.48 -7.41
C SER A 377 -15.76 4.52 -8.58
N ILE A 378 -15.40 5.02 -9.76
CA ILE A 378 -15.22 4.22 -10.98
C ILE A 378 -13.75 4.29 -11.38
N ASN A 379 -13.08 3.15 -11.41
CA ASN A 379 -11.69 3.04 -11.81
C ASN A 379 -11.60 2.42 -13.20
N VAL A 380 -10.98 3.12 -14.14
CA VAL A 380 -10.71 2.66 -15.50
C VAL A 380 -9.22 2.41 -15.62
N ILE A 381 -8.81 1.15 -15.61
CA ILE A 381 -7.40 0.74 -15.77
C ILE A 381 -7.14 0.45 -17.25
N LEU A 382 -6.05 1.00 -17.78
CA LEU A 382 -5.61 0.83 -19.16
C LEU A 382 -4.51 -0.23 -19.20
N SER A 383 -4.79 -1.35 -19.84
CA SER A 383 -3.91 -2.51 -19.90
C SER A 383 -3.51 -2.83 -21.34
N LEU A 384 -2.23 -3.14 -21.56
CA LEU A 384 -1.72 -3.53 -22.89
C LEU A 384 -2.12 -4.97 -23.22
N LEU A 385 -2.46 -5.22 -24.48
CA LEU A 385 -2.51 -6.58 -25.01
C LEU A 385 -1.08 -7.16 -25.04
N LYS A 386 -0.93 -8.46 -24.71
CA LYS A 386 0.37 -9.14 -24.49
C LYS A 386 1.38 -8.98 -25.64
N ASP A 387 0.93 -8.75 -26.87
CA ASP A 387 1.79 -8.61 -28.05
C ASP A 387 2.27 -7.16 -28.29
N ALA A 388 1.89 -6.20 -27.45
CA ALA A 388 2.10 -4.78 -27.69
C ALA A 388 3.44 -4.21 -27.17
N GLY A 389 4.31 -5.02 -26.54
CA GLY A 389 5.51 -4.52 -25.87
C GLY A 389 5.20 -3.74 -24.57
N SER A 390 6.18 -3.02 -24.02
CA SER A 390 6.00 -2.18 -22.82
C SER A 390 5.71 -0.72 -23.17
N ILE A 391 4.87 -0.03 -22.39
CA ILE A 391 4.70 1.43 -22.52
C ILE A 391 5.99 2.10 -22.03
N THR A 392 6.74 2.65 -22.97
CA THR A 392 7.91 3.49 -22.67
C THR A 392 7.61 4.98 -22.84
N ARG A 393 6.65 5.37 -23.70
CA ARG A 393 6.25 6.77 -23.92
C ARG A 393 4.74 6.91 -24.08
N LEU A 394 4.22 8.10 -23.78
CA LEU A 394 2.78 8.43 -23.88
C LEU A 394 2.25 8.46 -25.31
N GLU A 395 3.14 8.68 -26.27
CA GLU A 395 2.82 8.74 -27.70
C GLU A 395 2.84 7.37 -28.38
N ASN A 396 3.27 6.32 -27.68
CA ASN A 396 3.27 4.99 -28.25
C ASN A 396 1.82 4.53 -28.51
N VAL A 397 1.57 4.19 -29.77
CA VAL A 397 0.30 3.65 -30.23
C VAL A 397 0.27 2.16 -29.89
N HIS A 398 -0.69 1.74 -29.06
CA HIS A 398 -0.87 0.34 -28.72
C HIS A 398 -2.34 -0.08 -28.80
N ARG A 399 -2.57 -1.39 -28.80
CA ARG A 399 -3.90 -1.93 -28.52
C ARG A 399 -4.06 -2.09 -27.01
N PHE A 400 -5.02 -1.36 -26.46
CA PHE A 400 -5.39 -1.40 -25.05
C PHE A 400 -6.66 -2.21 -24.85
N TYR A 401 -6.81 -2.79 -23.67
CA TYR A 401 -8.10 -3.14 -23.08
C TYR A 401 -8.27 -2.36 -21.78
N PHE A 402 -9.51 -2.24 -21.33
CA PHE A 402 -9.86 -1.49 -20.12
C PHE A 402 -10.51 -2.39 -19.09
N ASP A 403 -9.97 -2.39 -17.88
CA ASP A 403 -10.62 -2.98 -16.71
C ASP A 403 -11.38 -1.89 -15.97
N ILE A 404 -12.70 -2.00 -15.92
CA ILE A 404 -13.56 -0.97 -15.34
C ILE A 404 -14.22 -1.55 -14.10
N SER A 405 -13.83 -1.06 -12.93
CA SER A 405 -14.42 -1.45 -11.65
C SER A 405 -15.21 -0.32 -11.03
N THR A 406 -16.30 -0.68 -10.36
CA THR A 406 -17.14 0.24 -9.60
C THR A 406 -17.09 -0.15 -8.13
N THR A 407 -16.84 0.82 -7.28
CA THR A 407 -16.84 0.67 -5.82
C THR A 407 -17.79 1.70 -5.23
N ASP A 408 -18.65 1.27 -4.32
CA ASP A 408 -19.52 2.16 -3.56
C ASP A 408 -19.05 2.16 -2.10
N LYS A 409 -18.81 3.35 -1.54
CA LYS A 409 -18.35 3.48 -0.14
C LYS A 409 -19.41 3.06 0.88
N THR A 410 -20.68 2.94 0.49
CA THR A 410 -21.80 2.60 1.39
C THR A 410 -22.10 1.11 1.44
N THR A 411 -21.69 0.35 0.42
CA THR A 411 -21.86 -1.10 0.35
C THR A 411 -20.48 -1.74 0.21
N TYR A 412 -20.03 -2.56 1.16
CA TYR A 412 -18.72 -3.24 1.15
C TYR A 412 -18.50 -4.25 -0.01
N GLY A 413 -19.23 -4.14 -1.11
CA GLY A 413 -19.08 -4.95 -2.31
C GLY A 413 -18.45 -4.16 -3.46
N SER A 414 -17.35 -4.67 -4.01
CA SER A 414 -16.88 -4.27 -5.35
C SER A 414 -17.69 -5.03 -6.40
N LYS A 415 -18.22 -4.33 -7.42
CA LYS A 415 -18.74 -5.02 -8.62
C LYS A 415 -17.54 -5.60 -9.38
N LEU A 416 -17.69 -6.81 -9.94
CA LEU A 416 -16.65 -7.46 -10.75
C LEU A 416 -16.16 -6.50 -11.85
N PRO A 417 -14.83 -6.40 -12.10
CA PRO A 417 -14.30 -5.54 -13.14
C PRO A 417 -14.81 -6.00 -14.51
N LEU A 418 -15.37 -5.06 -15.27
CA LEU A 418 -15.78 -5.28 -16.66
C LEU A 418 -14.59 -5.03 -17.58
N VAL A 419 -14.33 -5.98 -18.46
CA VAL A 419 -13.25 -5.86 -19.45
C VAL A 419 -13.81 -5.33 -20.77
N PHE A 420 -13.38 -4.15 -21.19
CA PHE A 420 -13.76 -3.56 -22.47
C PHE A 420 -12.58 -3.54 -23.45
N ARG A 421 -12.79 -4.06 -24.67
CA ARG A 421 -11.79 -4.07 -25.75
C ARG A 421 -12.20 -3.10 -26.87
N PRO A 422 -11.62 -1.89 -26.94
CA PRO A 422 -11.91 -0.95 -28.01
C PRO A 422 -11.43 -1.48 -29.37
N LYS A 423 -12.15 -1.16 -30.44
CA LYS A 423 -11.68 -1.41 -31.82
C LYS A 423 -10.68 -0.35 -32.31
N GLN A 424 -10.63 0.80 -31.64
CA GLN A 424 -9.77 1.91 -32.00
C GLN A 424 -8.34 1.68 -31.52
N ILE A 425 -7.39 2.07 -32.36
CA ILE A 425 -5.96 2.08 -32.05
C ILE A 425 -5.55 3.54 -31.88
N MET A 426 -5.12 3.92 -30.68
CA MET A 426 -4.83 5.30 -30.27
C MET A 426 -3.64 5.29 -29.31
N THR A 427 -2.98 6.44 -29.13
CA THR A 427 -1.90 6.57 -28.13
C THR A 427 -2.48 6.55 -26.70
N LEU A 428 -1.64 6.22 -25.72
CA LEU A 428 -2.03 6.30 -24.30
C LEU A 428 -2.54 7.69 -23.94
N GLY A 429 -1.83 8.73 -24.40
CA GLY A 429 -2.22 10.12 -24.18
C GLY A 429 -3.61 10.45 -24.75
N GLN A 430 -3.91 9.96 -25.95
CA GLN A 430 -5.22 10.16 -26.58
C GLN A 430 -6.34 9.43 -25.81
N TRP A 431 -6.08 8.23 -25.28
CA TRP A 431 -7.05 7.53 -24.43
C TRP A 431 -7.30 8.25 -23.11
N ILE A 432 -6.25 8.76 -22.46
CA ILE A 432 -6.40 9.56 -21.23
C ILE A 432 -7.23 10.81 -21.50
N GLN A 433 -6.91 11.57 -22.55
CA GLN A 433 -7.71 12.73 -22.98
C GLN A 433 -9.16 12.35 -23.22
N ARG A 434 -9.38 11.23 -23.92
CA ARG A 434 -10.70 10.74 -24.27
C ARG A 434 -11.56 10.48 -23.04
N ILE A 435 -11.02 9.72 -22.08
CA ILE A 435 -11.66 9.37 -20.82
C ILE A 435 -11.91 10.65 -20.01
N CYS A 436 -10.89 11.47 -19.78
CA CYS A 436 -11.00 12.69 -18.99
C CYS A 436 -12.02 13.68 -19.57
N SER A 437 -12.18 13.72 -20.89
CA SER A 437 -13.04 14.70 -21.55
C SER A 437 -14.54 14.57 -21.24
N ILE A 438 -14.97 13.51 -20.54
CA ILE A 438 -16.36 13.35 -20.07
C ILE A 438 -16.65 14.16 -18.80
N ALA A 439 -15.61 14.55 -18.06
CA ALA A 439 -15.72 15.37 -16.86
C ALA A 439 -15.78 16.86 -17.23
N HIS A 440 -16.52 17.63 -16.42
CA HIS A 440 -16.87 19.02 -16.70
C HIS A 440 -15.91 20.02 -16.04
N ASN A 441 -16.07 21.32 -16.33
CA ASN A 441 -15.12 22.37 -15.90
C ASN A 441 -14.94 22.47 -14.38
N ASP A 442 -15.96 22.10 -13.59
CA ASP A 442 -15.90 22.16 -12.13
C ASP A 442 -15.29 20.91 -11.50
N THR A 443 -14.98 19.88 -12.31
CA THR A 443 -14.31 18.67 -11.83
C THR A 443 -12.90 19.00 -11.38
N THR A 444 -12.55 18.56 -10.18
CA THR A 444 -11.17 18.68 -9.70
C THR A 444 -10.30 17.61 -10.36
N TYR A 445 -9.30 18.04 -11.12
CA TYR A 445 -8.32 17.14 -11.72
C TYR A 445 -7.09 17.01 -10.84
N SER A 446 -6.69 15.75 -10.60
CA SER A 446 -5.38 15.42 -10.04
C SER A 446 -4.63 14.43 -10.91
N VAL A 447 -3.33 14.62 -11.04
CA VAL A 447 -2.45 13.63 -11.70
C VAL A 447 -1.49 13.08 -10.67
N ALA A 448 -1.45 11.76 -10.54
CA ALA A 448 -0.48 11.01 -9.77
C ALA A 448 0.54 10.39 -10.74
N VAL A 449 1.80 10.79 -10.68
CA VAL A 449 2.86 10.20 -11.51
C VAL A 449 3.77 9.34 -10.64
N ILE A 450 3.89 8.06 -10.99
CA ILE A 450 4.80 7.10 -10.36
C ILE A 450 5.96 6.84 -11.33
N MET A 451 7.18 7.18 -10.90
CA MET A 451 8.38 7.02 -11.70
C MET A 451 8.85 5.55 -11.68
N GLU A 452 8.78 4.86 -12.82
CA GLU A 452 9.29 3.48 -12.96
C GLU A 452 9.83 3.20 -14.37
N LYS A 453 8.96 3.29 -15.39
CA LYS A 453 9.27 2.79 -16.76
C LYS A 453 8.85 3.72 -17.90
N ILE A 454 8.04 4.75 -17.62
CA ILE A 454 7.50 5.65 -18.64
C ILE A 454 8.37 6.91 -18.70
N GLU A 455 8.87 7.23 -19.88
CA GLU A 455 9.51 8.50 -20.19
C GLU A 455 8.45 9.58 -20.38
N PHE A 456 8.64 10.69 -19.66
CA PHE A 456 7.76 11.84 -19.73
C PHE A 456 8.43 12.98 -20.50
N GLU A 457 7.86 13.31 -21.66
CA GLU A 457 8.21 14.52 -22.40
C GLU A 457 7.27 15.67 -21.99
N VAL A 458 7.85 16.86 -21.81
CA VAL A 458 7.14 18.05 -21.30
C VAL A 458 5.94 18.40 -22.18
N GLU A 459 6.13 18.38 -23.50
CA GLU A 459 5.10 18.78 -24.46
C GLU A 459 3.96 17.76 -24.54
N SER A 460 4.28 16.47 -24.51
CA SER A 460 3.25 15.41 -24.47
C SER A 460 2.40 15.53 -23.21
N LEU A 461 2.99 15.78 -22.04
CA LEU A 461 2.25 16.01 -20.79
C LEU A 461 1.32 17.23 -20.88
N ARG A 462 1.81 18.36 -21.39
CA ARG A 462 1.00 19.58 -21.57
C ARG A 462 -0.18 19.36 -22.51
N ASN A 463 0.04 18.59 -23.58
CA ASN A 463 -1.00 18.29 -24.56
C ASN A 463 -2.06 17.33 -24.00
N ILE A 464 -1.66 16.32 -23.23
CA ILE A 464 -2.57 15.29 -22.70
C ILE A 464 -3.51 15.86 -21.64
N PHE A 465 -3.03 16.78 -20.80
CA PHE A 465 -3.77 17.21 -19.62
C PHE A 465 -4.09 18.72 -19.63
N PRO A 466 -5.28 19.12 -20.12
CA PRO A 466 -5.71 20.51 -20.03
C PRO A 466 -6.27 20.83 -18.64
N LYS A 467 -5.81 21.95 -18.04
CA LYS A 467 -6.32 22.58 -16.79
C LYS A 467 -6.19 21.74 -15.50
N ILE A 468 -5.04 21.11 -15.25
CA ILE A 468 -4.77 20.49 -13.94
C ILE A 468 -4.54 21.58 -12.88
N ARG A 469 -5.24 21.47 -11.75
CA ARG A 469 -5.00 22.34 -10.58
C ARG A 469 -4.20 21.66 -9.48
N ASN A 470 -4.23 20.33 -9.40
CA ASN A 470 -3.61 19.58 -8.31
C ASN A 470 -2.71 18.48 -8.88
N ILE A 471 -1.50 18.32 -8.36
CA ILE A 471 -0.58 17.28 -8.83
C ILE A 471 0.07 16.61 -7.64
N GLU A 472 0.15 15.29 -7.74
CA GLU A 472 0.87 14.41 -6.84
C GLU A 472 1.97 13.72 -7.64
N ILE A 473 3.22 13.94 -7.25
CA ILE A 473 4.36 13.26 -7.86
C ILE A 473 4.88 12.30 -6.81
N ASN A 474 4.81 11.01 -7.11
CA ASN A 474 5.30 9.97 -6.24
C ASN A 474 6.55 9.34 -6.85
N TYR A 475 7.67 9.59 -6.20
CA TYR A 475 8.92 8.92 -6.50
C TYR A 475 9.00 7.66 -5.64
N LEU A 476 8.33 6.59 -6.09
CA LEU A 476 8.51 5.26 -5.51
C LEU A 476 9.83 4.70 -6.02
N GLU A 477 10.90 4.85 -5.24
CA GLU A 477 12.09 4.01 -5.39
C GLU A 477 11.67 2.58 -5.03
N HIS A 478 11.18 1.86 -6.04
CA HIS A 478 10.72 0.47 -5.98
C HIS A 478 9.63 0.17 -4.94
N LEU A 479 8.52 -0.40 -5.42
CA LEU A 479 7.71 -1.36 -4.65
C LEU A 479 8.48 -2.65 -4.31
N HIS A 480 9.77 -2.55 -3.98
CA HIS A 480 10.41 -3.49 -3.09
C HIS A 480 10.30 -2.88 -1.70
N TYR A 481 9.32 -3.39 -0.97
CA TYR A 481 9.18 -3.34 0.49
C TYR A 481 10.45 -3.84 1.24
N HIS A 482 11.58 -4.03 0.56
CA HIS A 482 12.75 -4.78 0.94
C HIS A 482 13.99 -3.91 0.70
N ASN A 483 14.65 -3.50 1.80
CA ASN A 483 15.91 -2.77 1.86
C ASN A 483 15.82 -1.24 1.70
N ARG A 484 15.58 -0.55 2.82
CA ARG A 484 16.03 0.85 3.01
C ARG A 484 17.55 1.00 3.12
N HIS A 485 18.33 -0.06 2.92
CA HIS A 485 19.80 -0.05 3.05
C HIS A 485 20.57 -0.07 1.72
N ARG A 486 19.87 -0.01 0.59
CA ARG A 486 20.44 0.52 -0.66
C ARG A 486 19.53 1.63 -1.14
N LEU A 487 19.84 2.84 -0.71
CA LEU A 487 19.47 4.05 -1.42
C LEU A 487 20.28 4.02 -2.72
N ASP A 488 19.78 3.31 -3.72
CA ASP A 488 20.40 3.45 -5.04
C ASP A 488 20.04 4.87 -5.48
N LEU A 489 21.07 5.67 -5.76
CA LEU A 489 20.87 7.04 -6.24
C LEU A 489 19.87 6.99 -7.41
N PRO A 490 18.89 7.92 -7.46
CA PRO A 490 17.97 8.03 -8.59
C PRO A 490 18.75 7.94 -9.89
N ASN A 491 18.40 7.00 -10.76
CA ASN A 491 19.07 6.94 -12.06
C ASN A 491 18.82 8.25 -12.84
N GLU A 492 19.75 8.64 -13.71
CA GLU A 492 19.66 9.93 -14.44
C GLU A 492 18.34 10.07 -15.23
N LYS A 493 17.79 8.96 -15.70
CA LYS A 493 16.54 8.91 -16.46
C LYS A 493 15.32 9.26 -15.61
N ASP A 494 15.26 8.79 -14.37
CA ASP A 494 14.17 9.09 -13.45
C ASP A 494 14.24 10.54 -12.97
N ILE A 495 15.47 11.06 -12.77
CA ILE A 495 15.70 12.48 -12.46
C ILE A 495 15.19 13.35 -13.62
N ALA A 496 15.58 13.03 -14.86
CA ALA A 496 15.13 13.76 -16.04
C ALA A 496 13.59 13.70 -16.19
N SER A 497 13.00 12.54 -15.94
CA SER A 497 11.55 12.35 -15.96
C SER A 497 10.84 13.19 -14.90
N PHE A 498 11.34 13.19 -13.67
CA PHE A 498 10.83 14.03 -12.58
C PHE A 498 10.90 15.52 -12.92
N GLN A 499 12.04 15.98 -13.46
CA GLN A 499 12.20 17.37 -13.92
C GLN A 499 11.22 17.73 -15.04
N ASN A 500 10.97 16.82 -15.99
CA ASN A 500 10.04 17.05 -17.09
C ASN A 500 8.60 17.18 -16.59
N VAL A 501 8.19 16.35 -15.62
CA VAL A 501 6.86 16.45 -14.99
C VAL A 501 6.70 17.80 -14.27
N LEU A 502 7.69 18.21 -13.49
CA LEU A 502 7.68 19.53 -12.84
C LEU A 502 7.59 20.67 -13.88
N LYS A 503 8.43 20.66 -14.92
CA LYS A 503 8.41 21.68 -15.99
C LYS A 503 7.09 21.72 -16.76
N ALA A 504 6.45 20.57 -16.95
CA ALA A 504 5.18 20.48 -17.66
C ALA A 504 4.06 21.20 -16.90
N PHE A 505 4.01 21.01 -15.58
CA PHE A 505 2.82 21.37 -14.82
C PHE A 505 2.96 22.46 -13.78
N LEU A 506 4.16 22.75 -13.27
CA LEU A 506 4.37 23.86 -12.33
C LEU A 506 3.73 25.19 -12.80
N PRO A 507 3.77 25.57 -14.10
CA PRO A 507 3.16 26.82 -14.55
C PRO A 507 1.64 26.94 -14.35
N SER A 508 0.92 25.83 -14.21
CA SER A 508 -0.56 25.81 -14.16
C SER A 508 -1.15 25.24 -12.88
N VAL A 509 -0.33 24.68 -11.99
CA VAL A 509 -0.77 23.98 -10.78
C VAL A 509 -1.00 24.94 -9.60
N GLU A 510 -2.06 24.70 -8.83
CA GLU A 510 -2.34 25.40 -7.57
C GLU A 510 -1.85 24.61 -6.35
N LYS A 511 -1.87 23.28 -6.44
CA LYS A 511 -1.50 22.37 -5.35
C LYS A 511 -0.48 21.33 -5.82
N LEU A 512 0.65 21.25 -5.14
CA LEU A 512 1.70 20.26 -5.43
C LEU A 512 1.96 19.37 -4.21
N THR A 513 1.89 18.07 -4.41
CA THR A 513 2.31 17.06 -3.44
C THR A 513 3.50 16.29 -4.01
N LEU A 514 4.59 16.22 -3.26
CA LEU A 514 5.79 15.47 -3.60
C LEU A 514 6.00 14.37 -2.56
N GLN A 515 5.98 13.10 -2.99
CA GLN A 515 6.32 11.94 -2.16
C GLN A 515 7.69 11.42 -2.58
N CYS A 516 8.67 11.44 -1.66
CA CYS A 516 10.03 10.92 -1.82
C CYS A 516 10.84 11.51 -3.00
N GLY A 517 10.54 12.73 -3.43
CA GLY A 517 11.16 13.32 -4.63
C GLY A 517 12.67 13.62 -4.49
N PRO A 518 13.51 13.27 -5.48
CA PRO A 518 14.91 13.64 -5.48
C PRO A 518 15.08 15.11 -5.86
N LEU A 519 15.28 15.98 -4.87
CA LEU A 519 15.61 17.39 -5.09
C LEU A 519 17.12 17.52 -5.27
N LEU A 520 17.65 16.95 -6.36
CA LEU A 520 19.10 16.83 -6.56
C LEU A 520 19.77 18.13 -7.04
N ASP A 521 19.01 19.13 -7.50
CA ASP A 521 19.54 20.39 -8.00
C ASP A 521 18.81 21.63 -7.44
N ASN A 522 19.55 22.73 -7.26
CA ASN A 522 19.00 24.06 -6.96
C ASN A 522 17.88 24.47 -7.95
N LEU A 523 17.94 23.98 -9.19
CA LEU A 523 16.99 24.31 -10.26
C LEU A 523 15.56 23.83 -9.97
N SER A 524 15.36 22.61 -9.48
CA SER A 524 14.01 22.07 -9.19
C SER A 524 13.35 22.80 -8.02
N ILE A 525 14.14 23.11 -6.99
CA ILE A 525 13.69 23.85 -5.82
C ILE A 525 13.37 25.30 -6.19
N GLN A 526 14.25 25.97 -6.94
CA GLN A 526 13.99 27.33 -7.42
C GLN A 526 12.75 27.39 -8.30
N GLN A 527 12.52 26.41 -9.18
CA GLN A 527 11.30 26.34 -9.99
C GLN A 527 10.04 26.20 -9.14
N ILE A 528 10.06 25.35 -8.11
CA ILE A 528 8.96 25.25 -7.12
C ILE A 528 8.79 26.58 -6.40
N GLY A 529 9.89 27.20 -5.95
CA GLY A 529 9.90 28.47 -5.24
C GLY A 529 9.37 29.64 -6.07
N MET A 530 9.65 29.68 -7.37
CA MET A 530 9.14 30.69 -8.29
C MET A 530 7.65 30.52 -8.62
N THR A 531 7.03 29.39 -8.26
CA THR A 531 5.63 29.09 -8.56
C THR A 531 4.70 29.57 -7.45
N ASN A 532 3.62 30.27 -7.79
CA ASN A 532 2.61 30.76 -6.83
C ASN A 532 1.64 29.63 -6.41
N LEU A 533 2.04 28.75 -5.49
CA LEU A 533 1.20 27.62 -5.06
C LEU A 533 0.25 28.01 -3.91
N LYS A 534 -1.00 27.53 -3.97
CA LYS A 534 -1.93 27.56 -2.83
C LYS A 534 -1.55 26.53 -1.76
N GLU A 535 -1.01 25.39 -2.17
CA GLU A 535 -0.63 24.30 -1.27
C GLU A 535 0.61 23.56 -1.80
N LEU A 536 1.60 23.35 -0.94
CA LEU A 536 2.78 22.53 -1.20
C LEU A 536 2.90 21.50 -0.07
N LYS A 537 2.90 20.22 -0.40
CA LYS A 537 3.14 19.11 0.53
C LYS A 537 4.38 18.35 0.09
N MET A 538 5.32 18.16 0.99
CA MET A 538 6.57 17.45 0.71
C MET A 538 6.74 16.35 1.76
N TYR A 539 6.81 15.11 1.31
CA TYR A 539 6.98 13.93 2.14
C TYR A 539 8.35 13.32 1.87
N SER A 540 9.18 13.23 2.92
CA SER A 540 10.56 12.73 2.88
C SER A 540 11.41 13.35 1.76
N PRO A 541 11.49 14.69 1.63
CA PRO A 541 12.26 15.31 0.56
C PRO A 541 13.76 15.06 0.75
N ARG A 542 14.43 14.52 -0.29
CA ARG A 542 15.90 14.39 -0.28
C ARG A 542 16.53 15.75 -0.51
N ASN A 543 17.58 16.08 0.24
CA ASN A 543 18.41 17.28 0.06
C ASN A 543 17.70 18.64 0.21
N LEU A 544 16.52 18.69 0.84
CA LEU A 544 15.88 19.97 1.15
C LEU A 544 16.68 20.71 2.23
N ARG A 545 17.26 21.85 1.90
CA ARG A 545 17.93 22.72 2.88
C ARG A 545 16.94 23.75 3.40
N VAL A 546 17.20 24.26 4.61
CA VAL A 546 16.35 25.30 5.18
C VAL A 546 16.41 26.61 4.36
N GLU A 547 17.53 26.88 3.70
CA GLU A 547 17.69 28.04 2.82
C GLU A 547 16.70 28.02 1.64
N ASP A 548 16.35 26.81 1.19
CA ASP A 548 15.41 26.59 0.10
C ASP A 548 13.99 27.03 0.49
N LEU A 549 13.63 26.98 1.78
CA LEU A 549 12.32 27.43 2.28
C LEU A 549 12.09 28.93 2.07
N PHE A 550 13.15 29.74 1.96
CA PHE A 550 13.02 31.16 1.66
C PHE A 550 12.64 31.45 0.21
N THR A 551 12.83 30.47 -0.67
CA THR A 551 12.42 30.59 -2.07
C THR A 551 10.94 30.30 -2.25
N PHE A 552 10.28 29.65 -1.28
CA PHE A 552 8.91 29.17 -1.43
C PHE A 552 7.86 30.28 -1.42
N ASN A 553 7.24 30.46 -2.58
CA ASN A 553 6.14 31.37 -2.79
C ASN A 553 4.77 30.68 -2.63
N VAL A 554 4.50 30.12 -1.44
CA VAL A 554 3.36 29.23 -1.19
C VAL A 554 2.46 29.72 -0.04
N ASN A 555 1.15 29.49 -0.12
CA ASN A 555 0.22 29.86 0.97
C ASN A 555 0.26 28.85 2.12
N ASN A 556 0.10 27.56 1.81
CA ASN A 556 0.12 26.49 2.80
C ASN A 556 1.26 25.54 2.46
N CYS A 557 2.19 25.35 3.40
CA CYS A 557 3.33 24.47 3.24
C CYS A 557 3.29 23.38 4.31
N PHE A 558 3.42 22.12 3.88
CA PHE A 558 3.60 20.97 4.75
C PHE A 558 4.88 20.25 4.35
N ILE A 559 5.75 19.99 5.32
CA ILE A 559 7.03 19.32 5.11
C ILE A 559 7.17 18.23 6.17
N GLU A 560 7.25 16.99 5.71
CA GLU A 560 7.65 15.85 6.52
C GLU A 560 9.09 15.48 6.13
N ALA A 561 10.06 15.86 6.97
CA ALA A 561 11.48 15.63 6.72
C ALA A 561 11.99 14.39 7.46
N SER A 562 13.03 13.75 6.93
CA SER A 562 13.73 12.68 7.66
C SER A 562 14.48 13.25 8.87
N GLU A 563 15.21 14.34 8.68
CA GLU A 563 15.89 15.11 9.72
C GLU A 563 15.96 16.58 9.30
N ILE A 564 15.96 17.50 10.28
CA ILE A 564 16.16 18.94 10.02
C ILE A 564 17.09 19.54 11.08
N SER A 565 18.02 20.37 10.64
CA SER A 565 18.90 21.11 11.54
C SER A 565 18.10 22.15 12.34
N LEU A 566 18.01 21.96 13.67
CA LEU A 566 17.32 22.90 14.56
C LEU A 566 17.92 24.31 14.50
N ARG A 567 19.22 24.43 14.28
CA ARG A 567 19.92 25.72 14.13
C ARG A 567 19.47 26.47 12.87
N ASP A 568 19.40 25.75 11.76
CA ASP A 568 18.98 26.34 10.50
C ASP A 568 17.49 26.70 10.55
N LEU A 569 16.67 25.82 11.15
CA LEU A 569 15.25 26.09 11.35
C LEU A 569 15.01 27.30 12.29
N ASN A 570 15.82 27.47 13.35
CA ASN A 570 15.82 28.68 14.17
C ASN A 570 16.13 29.94 13.34
N ARG A 571 17.15 29.88 12.48
CA ARG A 571 17.51 30.97 11.56
C ARG A 571 16.36 31.31 10.63
N PHE A 572 15.66 30.31 10.11
CA PHE A 572 14.46 30.48 9.30
C PHE A 572 13.35 31.22 10.06
N PHE A 573 12.96 30.73 11.24
CA PHE A 573 11.89 31.36 12.00
C PHE A 573 12.22 32.79 12.41
N LYS A 574 13.48 33.09 12.77
CA LYS A 574 13.91 34.47 13.06
C LYS A 574 13.71 35.41 11.89
N LEU A 575 14.01 34.96 10.67
CA LEU A 575 13.81 35.76 9.46
C LEU A 575 12.32 35.82 9.05
N TRP A 576 11.59 34.73 9.23
CA TRP A 576 10.14 34.67 8.99
C TRP A 576 9.34 35.61 9.91
N ILE A 577 9.71 35.70 11.20
CA ILE A 577 9.15 36.67 12.15
C ILE A 577 9.44 38.11 11.71
N LYS A 578 10.57 38.36 11.05
CA LYS A 578 10.92 39.68 10.49
C LYS A 578 10.22 40.00 9.16
N GLY A 579 9.44 39.07 8.61
CA GLY A 579 8.59 39.32 7.43
C GLY A 579 8.99 38.57 6.16
N SER A 580 10.00 37.67 6.19
CA SER A 580 10.27 36.78 5.06
C SER A 580 9.06 35.89 4.72
N ASN A 581 8.97 35.40 3.47
CA ASN A 581 7.84 34.61 2.95
C ASN A 581 6.45 35.25 3.18
N PRO A 582 6.18 36.43 2.60
CA PRO A 582 4.97 37.21 2.85
C PRO A 582 3.66 36.56 2.37
N LYS A 583 3.68 35.49 1.58
CA LYS A 583 2.45 34.78 1.17
C LYS A 583 2.08 33.57 2.03
N MET A 584 3.03 33.09 2.83
CA MET A 584 2.83 31.93 3.69
C MET A 584 1.81 32.26 4.79
N LYS A 585 0.71 31.50 4.79
CA LYS A 585 -0.43 31.54 5.73
C LYS A 585 -0.45 30.37 6.70
N LYS A 586 0.20 29.26 6.35
CA LYS A 586 0.35 28.10 7.22
C LYS A 586 1.64 27.35 6.87
N LEU A 587 2.42 27.02 7.88
CA LEU A 587 3.60 26.18 7.76
C LEU A 587 3.49 25.05 8.77
N ASN A 588 3.54 23.82 8.30
CA ASN A 588 3.58 22.63 9.13
C ASN A 588 4.88 21.90 8.82
N ILE A 589 5.73 21.71 9.83
CA ILE A 589 6.96 20.93 9.69
C ILE A 589 6.88 19.80 10.70
N CYS A 590 7.01 18.57 10.20
CA CYS A 590 7.21 17.39 11.04
C CYS A 590 8.45 16.61 10.62
N TRP A 591 9.06 15.92 11.59
CA TRP A 591 10.15 14.99 11.35
C TRP A 591 10.18 13.93 12.44
N TYR A 592 10.89 12.84 12.15
CA TYR A 592 11.15 11.76 13.09
C TYR A 592 12.57 11.88 13.62
N THR A 593 12.76 11.55 14.89
CA THR A 593 14.09 11.51 15.48
C THR A 593 14.17 10.40 16.52
N ASN A 594 15.34 9.77 16.58
CA ASN A 594 15.68 8.76 17.60
C ASN A 594 16.28 9.39 18.87
N THR A 595 16.55 10.69 18.84
CA THR A 595 17.11 11.47 19.96
C THR A 595 16.17 12.61 20.34
N ILE A 596 16.22 13.05 21.60
CA ILE A 596 15.46 14.23 22.03
C ILE A 596 16.02 15.46 21.28
N PRO A 597 15.19 16.23 20.55
CA PRO A 597 15.63 17.51 20.00
C PRO A 597 16.04 18.47 21.11
N GLU A 598 17.18 19.15 20.95
CA GLU A 598 17.55 20.28 21.80
C GLU A 598 16.65 21.49 21.49
N TRP A 599 15.42 21.48 22.00
CA TRP A 599 14.40 22.51 21.73
C TRP A 599 14.89 23.92 22.04
N ASN A 600 15.79 24.09 23.01
CA ASN A 600 16.45 25.36 23.28
C ASN A 600 17.22 25.93 22.10
N VAL A 601 17.85 25.09 21.30
CA VAL A 601 18.54 25.52 20.09
C VAL A 601 17.52 26.06 19.08
N LEU A 602 16.37 25.40 18.95
CA LEU A 602 15.31 25.83 18.05
C LEU A 602 14.61 27.10 18.53
N PHE A 603 14.28 27.21 19.81
CA PHE A 603 13.48 28.30 20.36
C PHE A 603 14.29 29.49 20.89
N LYS A 604 15.63 29.43 20.86
CA LYS A 604 16.48 30.55 21.28
C LYS A 604 16.13 31.84 20.52
N GLY A 605 15.53 32.79 21.23
CA GLY A 605 15.10 34.08 20.69
C GLY A 605 13.78 34.04 19.89
N LEU A 606 12.98 32.98 20.06
CA LEU A 606 11.64 32.83 19.50
C LEU A 606 10.62 32.73 20.65
N LYS A 607 9.40 33.21 20.43
CA LYS A 607 8.26 32.94 21.32
C LYS A 607 7.49 31.78 20.73
N ALA A 608 7.62 30.60 21.34
CA ALA A 608 6.89 29.39 20.96
C ALA A 608 5.89 29.04 22.06
N GLU A 609 4.68 28.67 21.67
CA GLU A 609 3.64 28.15 22.57
C GLU A 609 3.57 26.64 22.39
N GLU A 610 3.65 25.89 23.49
CA GLU A 610 3.43 24.45 23.50
C GLU A 610 1.92 24.19 23.55
N VAL A 611 1.44 23.33 22.66
CA VAL A 611 0.05 22.88 22.61
C VAL A 611 0.06 21.37 22.80
N GLU A 612 -0.49 20.91 23.92
CA GLU A 612 -0.67 19.49 24.19
C GLU A 612 -1.86 18.96 23.38
N GLU A 613 -1.59 18.08 22.41
CA GLU A 613 -2.59 17.24 21.73
C GLU A 613 -2.14 15.77 21.86
N GLU A 614 -3.09 14.84 21.99
CA GLU A 614 -2.86 13.41 22.28
C GLU A 614 -1.70 12.81 21.47
N GLY A 615 -0.57 12.57 22.15
CA GLY A 615 0.51 11.70 21.66
C GLY A 615 1.69 12.35 20.94
N SER A 616 1.72 13.68 20.70
CA SER A 616 2.88 14.40 20.15
C SER A 616 3.02 15.83 20.70
N ARG A 617 4.26 16.29 20.96
CA ARG A 617 4.51 17.71 21.32
C ARG A 617 4.39 18.58 20.08
N LYS A 618 3.43 19.50 20.10
CA LYS A 618 3.22 20.48 19.03
C LYS A 618 3.60 21.86 19.54
N TYR A 619 4.51 22.51 18.83
CA TYR A 619 4.90 23.88 19.09
C TYR A 619 4.32 24.80 18.03
N VAL A 620 3.75 25.91 18.47
CA VAL A 620 3.20 26.95 17.59
C VAL A 620 4.09 28.18 17.69
N ILE A 621 4.61 28.62 16.55
CA ILE A 621 5.37 29.87 16.44
C ILE A 621 4.55 30.86 15.61
N GLN A 622 4.35 32.06 16.15
CA GLN A 622 3.62 33.11 15.46
C GLN A 622 4.56 34.19 14.91
N ASN A 623 4.35 34.62 13.66
CA ASN A 623 5.11 35.71 13.05
C ASN A 623 4.48 37.10 13.29
N CYS A 624 5.16 38.16 12.83
CA CYS A 624 4.69 39.55 12.95
C CYS A 624 3.32 39.84 12.31
N ARG A 625 2.81 38.94 11.47
CA ARG A 625 1.52 39.04 10.77
C ARG A 625 0.46 38.12 11.37
N LYS A 626 0.70 37.59 12.57
CA LYS A 626 -0.17 36.64 13.27
C LYS A 626 -0.33 35.28 12.57
N VAL A 627 0.52 34.96 11.60
CA VAL A 627 0.54 33.65 10.94
C VAL A 627 1.25 32.63 11.81
N CYS A 628 0.68 31.44 11.94
CA CYS A 628 1.22 30.37 12.77
C CYS A 628 1.97 29.32 11.94
N ALA A 629 3.16 28.95 12.41
CA ALA A 629 3.85 27.74 12.03
C ALA A 629 3.64 26.69 13.11
N LYS A 630 3.24 25.48 12.72
CA LYS A 630 3.16 24.32 13.60
C LYS A 630 4.38 23.44 13.38
N ILE A 631 5.00 23.06 14.48
CA ILE A 631 6.17 22.22 14.54
C ILE A 631 5.78 20.99 15.33
N GLU A 632 5.94 19.82 14.73
CA GLU A 632 5.63 18.55 15.37
C GLU A 632 6.84 17.65 15.26
N CYS A 633 7.44 17.30 16.38
CA CYS A 633 8.50 16.30 16.40
C CYS A 633 7.95 15.01 16.97
N MET A 634 8.12 13.92 16.23
CA MET A 634 7.75 12.60 16.68
C MET A 634 9.02 11.87 17.13
N THR A 635 9.27 11.90 18.43
CA THR A 635 10.38 11.14 19.03
C THR A 635 10.00 9.67 19.12
N THR A 636 10.88 8.78 18.69
CA THR A 636 10.79 7.33 19.01
C THR A 636 11.31 7.03 20.42
N GLN A 637 11.26 8.02 21.33
CA GLN A 637 11.73 7.84 22.69
C GLN A 637 10.96 6.71 23.37
N ARG A 638 11.76 5.74 23.82
CA ARG A 638 11.35 4.54 24.53
C ARG A 638 10.62 4.95 25.81
N PHE A 639 9.30 4.72 25.81
CA PHE A 639 8.35 4.95 26.89
C PHE A 639 7.92 6.42 27.19
N PRO A 640 6.71 6.84 26.76
CA PRO A 640 6.18 8.17 27.04
C PRO A 640 5.51 8.24 28.42
N LEU A 641 6.27 8.46 29.51
CA LEU A 641 5.74 8.67 30.88
C LEU A 641 4.62 9.74 30.97
N HIS A 642 4.60 10.69 30.03
CA HIS A 642 3.56 11.72 29.94
C HIS A 642 2.18 11.16 29.53
N ARG A 643 2.11 9.99 28.89
CA ARG A 643 0.84 9.34 28.52
C ARG A 643 0.15 8.64 29.71
N LEU A 644 0.82 8.53 30.86
CA LEU A 644 0.24 8.01 32.10
C LEU A 644 -0.52 9.12 32.84
N SER A 645 -1.57 8.77 33.58
CA SER A 645 -2.20 9.70 34.54
C SER A 645 -1.20 10.11 35.63
N ASP A 646 -1.41 11.26 36.27
CA ASP A 646 -0.47 11.80 37.26
C ASP A 646 -0.21 10.80 38.42
N ASP A 647 -1.25 10.09 38.86
CA ASP A 647 -1.16 9.04 39.89
C ASP A 647 -0.29 7.87 39.43
N LEU A 648 -0.53 7.32 38.22
CA LEU A 648 0.29 6.23 37.67
C LEU A 648 1.73 6.68 37.42
N ARG A 649 1.93 7.91 36.94
CA ARG A 649 3.25 8.47 36.68
C ARG A 649 4.06 8.58 37.97
N SER A 650 3.43 8.99 39.07
CA SER A 650 4.05 9.02 40.40
C SER A 650 4.48 7.63 40.86
N GLU A 651 3.66 6.60 40.66
CA GLU A 651 4.02 5.22 41.01
C GLU A 651 5.13 4.65 40.14
N VAL A 652 5.10 4.87 38.83
CA VAL A 652 6.15 4.43 37.91
C VAL A 652 7.49 5.11 38.24
N LEU A 653 7.49 6.41 38.55
CA LEU A 653 8.70 7.16 38.91
C LEU A 653 9.36 6.66 40.22
N LYS A 654 8.60 6.12 41.17
CA LYS A 654 9.14 5.54 42.42
C LYS A 654 9.92 4.25 42.20
N ILE A 655 9.71 3.60 41.06
CA ILE A 655 10.24 2.25 40.75
C ILE A 655 11.44 2.32 39.78
N MET A 656 11.62 3.47 39.11
CA MET A 656 12.73 3.74 38.20
C MET A 656 14.02 4.05 38.96
N GLU A 657 15.17 3.63 38.43
CA GLU A 657 16.48 3.95 39.00
C GLU A 657 16.89 5.40 38.71
N LEU A 658 17.79 5.96 39.54
CA LEU A 658 18.21 7.35 39.45
C LEU A 658 18.73 7.72 38.05
N HIS A 659 19.44 6.83 37.36
CA HIS A 659 19.94 7.07 36.01
C HIS A 659 18.83 7.05 34.93
N GLU A 660 17.76 6.28 35.14
CA GLU A 660 16.56 6.25 34.29
C GLU A 660 15.70 7.50 34.53
N ILE A 661 15.58 7.93 35.79
CA ILE A 661 14.96 9.20 36.20
C ILE A 661 15.76 10.39 35.66
N ILE A 662 17.10 10.34 35.66
CA ILE A 662 17.95 11.40 35.11
C ILE A 662 17.72 11.53 33.61
N ALA A 663 17.70 10.42 32.86
CA ALA A 663 17.36 10.41 31.43
C ALA A 663 15.97 11.00 31.14
N TYR A 664 15.03 10.88 32.09
CA TYR A 664 13.72 11.52 32.03
C TYR A 664 13.72 12.98 32.50
N SER A 665 14.47 13.35 33.54
CA SER A 665 14.48 14.70 34.12
C SER A 665 15.06 15.74 33.17
N PHE A 666 15.98 15.36 32.26
CA PHE A 666 16.42 16.23 31.16
C PHE A 666 15.29 16.59 30.18
N VAL A 667 14.11 15.98 30.29
CA VAL A 667 12.88 16.32 29.53
C VAL A 667 12.00 17.35 30.28
N SER A 668 12.23 17.60 31.58
CA SER A 668 11.32 18.37 32.46
C SER A 668 11.92 19.65 33.07
N VAL A 669 13.19 19.98 32.84
CA VAL A 669 13.82 21.16 33.48
C VAL A 669 13.31 22.50 32.94
N GLU A 670 12.51 22.56 31.87
CA GLU A 670 12.13 23.84 31.25
C GLU A 670 10.67 24.28 31.44
N SER A 671 9.89 23.60 32.29
CA SER A 671 8.54 24.06 32.67
C SER A 671 8.42 24.59 34.10
N SER A 672 9.50 24.66 34.90
CA SER A 672 9.44 25.16 36.28
C SER A 672 10.04 26.55 36.47
N HIS A 673 9.36 27.57 35.95
CA HIS A 673 9.35 28.90 36.57
C HIS A 673 7.92 29.26 36.97
N LYS A 674 7.43 28.55 38.00
CA LYS A 674 6.48 29.03 39.02
C LYS A 674 6.07 27.86 39.93
N GLY A 675 6.33 27.99 41.23
CA GLY A 675 5.74 27.15 42.26
C GLY A 675 6.72 26.16 42.91
N SER A 676 7.25 26.56 44.05
CA SER A 676 8.02 25.74 44.98
C SER A 676 7.22 24.53 45.48
N VAL A 677 7.78 23.33 45.38
CA VAL A 677 7.52 22.22 46.32
C VAL A 677 8.88 21.59 46.63
N GLY A 678 9.30 21.68 47.89
CA GLY A 678 10.60 21.22 48.36
C GLY A 678 10.71 19.71 48.42
N PHE A 679 11.89 19.18 48.10
CA PHE A 679 12.28 17.81 48.39
C PHE A 679 12.82 17.70 49.84
N PRO A 680 12.55 16.62 50.58
CA PRO A 680 13.17 16.36 51.87
C PRO A 680 14.67 16.08 51.69
N GLU A 681 15.49 16.78 52.47
CA GLU A 681 16.94 16.85 52.39
C GLU A 681 17.66 15.64 53.04
N SER A 682 17.12 14.42 52.94
CA SER A 682 17.60 13.27 53.74
C SER A 682 18.09 12.05 52.96
N THR A 683 18.35 12.13 51.66
CA THR A 683 18.79 10.94 50.89
C THR A 683 19.99 11.18 49.96
N LEU A 684 20.86 12.12 50.34
CA LEU A 684 22.18 12.31 49.72
C LEU A 684 23.30 11.97 50.71
N ARG A 685 23.33 10.70 51.14
CA ARG A 685 24.53 10.01 51.63
C ARG A 685 24.40 8.53 51.33
N GLU A 686 24.82 8.14 50.14
CA GLU A 686 25.75 7.03 49.83
C GLU A 686 25.79 6.78 48.31
#